data_AF-A0A074YKU0-F1
#
_entry.id   AF-A0A074YKU0-F1
#
_cell.length_a   1.000
_cell.length_b   1.000
_cell.length_c   1.000
_cell.angle_alpha   90.00
_cell.angle_beta   90.00
_cell.angle_gamma   90.00
#
_symmetry.space_group_name_H-M   'P 1'
#
loop_
_entity.id
_entity.type
_entity.pdbx_description
1 polymer ?
#
loop_
_entity_poly.entity_id
_entity_poly.type
_entity_poly.pdbx_seq_one_letter_code
_entity_poly.pdbx_strand_id
1 'polypeptide(L)'
;MGKWRHGVILDAGSSGTRVYIYRWLNNQRARKEGTELELNGLPQLETKKKWTLKIKPGVSTFGEKPELVGPDHLKSLVDHALEYIPDDQVKDTPIFLLATAGMRLLPDVQRNAVLDNICSYLQRNTQFQLPDCALHIQVIPGETEGLYGWIAANYLLGAFDADAAQTHLHGKDHHTYGFLDMGGASAQIAFAPNATEADKHAEDLKLLRMRKVNGDPLEYKVFVTTWLGYGVNEARRRYIESITTASPGIAELPDPCLPTGLEVTKSGHAIAPGSNEAAGKETYLLGTGKFPECLSKTYPLLDKDAPCLDPPCLLHGVHVPAIDFDVNHFVGVSEYWHTTHEIFEMAHKDKAYDFNTYQQRVLEFCSQDWKSIQKGVKEQKWGHKVTEEKVAEVCFKASWMINMLHDGIGIPRVGLEATKGGHNGTKAVIDGAKEKGFLDPFQAVNKINDVEVSWTLGKMVLYAASQVPGPDDKALAVGFGSNIPGSVLPKDFQFAGGNAIPLPSDLKDDDDVDWHDKLFTSSSSRRLPGFLLFLLILLVAAFLLCGRERRSSLLRKAGFSPGKGNKRKSNPVTNSIGKLFGNNNSGPSYERVLEGGVGPDPSDFELDDMNDDSDSDNSNGRTSGWATPKANNNGFSSPVLHSSPRSARVNLYNGHQPPQPSGGYFDGPVAHASSALSLATTPGLHPGGRGGLLARTESREQLATATLRSGSRSRAASPSRIRSPLITPLRESIE
;
A
#
# COMPACT_ATOMS: atom_id res chain seq x y z
N MET A 1 30.10 -1.01 -2.97
CA MET A 1 28.63 -1.24 -2.99
C MET A 1 28.20 -1.63 -4.39
N GLY A 2 27.13 -2.42 -4.53
CA GLY A 2 26.59 -2.82 -5.83
C GLY A 2 26.01 -1.65 -6.64
N LYS A 3 25.89 -1.84 -7.96
CA LYS A 3 25.28 -0.88 -8.90
C LYS A 3 23.83 -0.53 -8.52
N TRP A 4 23.10 -1.52 -8.02
CA TRP A 4 21.67 -1.44 -7.76
C TRP A 4 21.37 -1.42 -6.27
N ARG A 5 20.25 -0.81 -5.92
CA ARG A 5 19.54 -0.97 -4.64
C ARG A 5 18.25 -1.73 -4.92
N HIS A 6 17.78 -2.48 -3.93
CA HIS A 6 16.55 -3.25 -4.01
C HIS A 6 15.64 -2.89 -2.84
N GLY A 7 14.35 -3.21 -2.98
CA GLY A 7 13.38 -3.12 -1.90
C GLY A 7 12.25 -4.11 -2.12
N VAL A 8 11.78 -4.73 -1.03
CA VAL A 8 10.71 -5.72 -1.05
C VAL A 8 9.50 -5.20 -0.28
N ILE A 9 8.32 -5.25 -0.89
CA ILE A 9 7.06 -4.95 -0.22
C ILE A 9 6.11 -6.14 -0.35
N LEU A 10 5.56 -6.58 0.77
CA LEU A 10 4.44 -7.51 0.85
C LEU A 10 3.16 -6.68 1.08
N ASP A 11 2.34 -6.56 0.04
CA ASP A 11 0.98 -6.04 0.10
C ASP A 11 0.06 -7.09 0.71
N ALA A 12 -0.33 -6.88 1.97
CA ALA A 12 -1.23 -7.73 2.72
C ALA A 12 -2.69 -7.25 2.61
N GLY A 13 -3.25 -7.38 1.41
CA GLY A 13 -4.65 -7.08 1.10
C GLY A 13 -5.66 -8.07 1.69
N SER A 14 -6.95 -7.69 1.67
CA SER A 14 -8.05 -8.50 2.23
C SER A 14 -8.28 -9.82 1.48
N SER A 15 -8.10 -9.83 0.16
CA SER A 15 -8.35 -11.00 -0.71
C SER A 15 -7.12 -11.88 -0.96
N GLY A 16 -5.94 -11.47 -0.50
CA GLY A 16 -4.68 -12.14 -0.80
C GLY A 16 -3.47 -11.31 -0.42
N THR A 17 -2.28 -11.90 -0.52
CA THR A 17 -1.01 -11.20 -0.30
C THR A 17 -0.18 -11.22 -1.57
N ARG A 18 0.46 -10.10 -1.91
CA ARG A 18 1.38 -10.00 -3.04
C ARG A 18 2.74 -9.54 -2.59
N VAL A 19 3.81 -10.13 -3.12
CA VAL A 19 5.17 -9.60 -3.00
C VAL A 19 5.51 -8.80 -4.25
N TYR A 20 6.12 -7.65 -4.05
CA TYR A 20 6.69 -6.80 -5.09
C TYR A 20 8.16 -6.54 -4.79
N ILE A 21 9.01 -6.81 -5.77
CA ILE A 21 10.43 -6.46 -5.72
C ILE A 21 10.66 -5.29 -6.66
N TYR A 22 11.30 -4.27 -6.12
CA TYR A 22 11.73 -3.08 -6.84
C TYR A 22 13.25 -2.99 -6.83
N ARG A 23 13.80 -2.42 -7.89
CA ARG A 23 15.20 -2.00 -7.92
C ARG A 23 15.33 -0.58 -8.45
N TRP A 24 16.36 0.14 -8.01
CA TRP A 24 16.73 1.44 -8.54
C TRP A 24 18.25 1.62 -8.48
N LEU A 25 18.77 2.58 -9.25
CA LEU A 25 20.20 2.84 -9.32
C LEU A 25 20.70 3.42 -7.98
N ASN A 26 21.90 3.02 -7.55
CA ASN A 26 22.51 3.60 -6.35
C ASN A 26 22.67 5.12 -6.50
N ASN A 27 22.26 5.89 -5.49
CA ASN A 27 22.22 7.36 -5.52
C ASN A 27 23.55 8.02 -5.90
N GLN A 28 24.69 7.50 -5.43
CA GLN A 28 26.00 8.05 -5.82
C GLN A 28 26.23 7.93 -7.32
N ARG A 29 25.89 6.78 -7.89
CA ARG A 29 26.02 6.50 -9.32
C ARG A 29 24.99 7.27 -10.14
N ALA A 30 23.75 7.30 -9.70
CA ALA A 30 22.67 8.06 -10.34
C ALA A 30 23.02 9.55 -10.47
N ARG A 31 23.68 10.13 -9.45
CA ARG A 31 24.14 11.52 -9.48
C ARG A 31 25.35 11.75 -10.38
N LYS A 32 26.23 10.76 -10.53
CA LYS A 32 27.47 10.86 -11.33
C LYS A 32 27.22 10.63 -12.82
N GLU A 33 26.33 9.71 -13.16
CA GLU A 33 26.07 9.26 -14.53
C GLU A 33 24.77 9.85 -15.15
N GLY A 34 23.90 10.47 -14.34
CA GLY A 34 22.59 10.94 -14.78
C GLY A 34 22.64 12.19 -15.67
N THR A 35 21.72 12.24 -16.63
CA THR A 35 21.42 13.42 -17.46
C THR A 35 20.73 14.51 -16.63
N GLU A 36 20.68 15.75 -17.14
CA GLU A 36 20.00 16.86 -16.45
C GLU A 36 18.51 16.55 -16.14
N LEU A 37 17.83 15.86 -17.05
CA LEU A 37 16.45 15.41 -16.85
C LEU A 37 16.34 14.39 -15.72
N GLU A 38 17.20 13.37 -15.70
CA GLU A 38 17.20 12.32 -14.67
C GLU A 38 17.59 12.87 -13.29
N LEU A 39 18.51 13.83 -13.23
CA LEU A 39 18.92 14.50 -12.00
C LEU A 39 17.79 15.34 -11.40
N ASN A 40 16.98 15.96 -12.26
CA ASN A 40 15.80 16.74 -11.88
C ASN A 40 14.54 15.89 -11.67
N GLY A 41 14.64 14.56 -11.74
CA GLY A 41 13.56 13.63 -11.45
C GLY A 41 13.68 12.95 -10.08
N LEU A 42 12.67 12.15 -9.75
CA LEU A 42 12.75 11.17 -8.65
C LEU A 42 13.58 9.95 -9.07
N PRO A 43 14.10 9.14 -8.12
CA PRO A 43 14.78 7.90 -8.46
C PRO A 43 13.94 7.01 -9.39
N GLN A 44 14.56 6.46 -10.43
CA GLN A 44 13.90 5.60 -11.41
C GLN A 44 13.82 4.16 -10.88
N LEU A 45 12.61 3.70 -10.59
CA LEU A 45 12.32 2.37 -10.05
C LEU A 45 11.91 1.44 -11.18
N GLU A 46 12.46 0.24 -11.14
CA GLU A 46 12.11 -0.84 -12.05
C GLU A 46 11.45 -1.98 -11.28
N THR A 47 10.39 -2.52 -11.86
CA THR A 47 9.80 -3.79 -11.43
C THR A 47 9.43 -4.63 -12.67
N LYS A 48 9.29 -5.94 -12.50
CA LYS A 48 8.99 -6.88 -13.60
C LYS A 48 7.93 -7.87 -13.17
N LYS A 49 7.15 -8.40 -14.12
CA LYS A 49 6.13 -9.42 -13.85
C LYS A 49 6.69 -10.64 -13.08
N LYS A 50 7.91 -11.07 -13.38
CA LYS A 50 8.56 -12.19 -12.69
C LYS A 50 9.06 -11.87 -11.28
N TRP A 51 9.06 -10.59 -10.90
CA TRP A 51 9.44 -10.11 -9.57
C TRP A 51 8.23 -9.87 -8.68
N THR A 52 7.06 -10.34 -9.12
CA THR A 52 5.83 -10.27 -8.37
C THR A 52 5.22 -11.65 -8.27
N LEU A 53 4.71 -11.96 -7.08
CA LEU A 53 3.97 -13.19 -6.81
C LEU A 53 2.76 -12.86 -5.94
N LYS A 54 1.59 -13.39 -6.31
CA LYS A 54 0.33 -13.19 -5.61
C LYS A 54 -0.21 -14.53 -5.14
N ILE A 55 -0.60 -14.60 -3.87
CA ILE A 55 -1.21 -15.77 -3.26
C ILE A 55 -2.51 -15.40 -2.56
N LYS A 56 -3.35 -16.41 -2.33
CA LYS A 56 -4.60 -16.33 -1.55
C LYS A 56 -4.57 -17.40 -0.45
N PRO A 57 -5.28 -17.22 0.67
CA PRO A 57 -6.13 -16.07 1.06
C PRO A 57 -5.33 -14.86 1.54
N GLY A 58 -5.98 -13.82 2.10
CA GLY A 58 -5.28 -12.70 2.74
C GLY A 58 -4.80 -13.03 4.16
N VAL A 59 -3.80 -12.30 4.68
CA VAL A 59 -3.25 -12.53 6.04
C VAL A 59 -4.29 -12.37 7.15
N SER A 60 -5.38 -11.63 6.92
CA SER A 60 -6.45 -11.45 7.90
C SER A 60 -7.20 -12.75 8.23
N THR A 61 -7.10 -13.77 7.37
CA THR A 61 -7.71 -15.09 7.64
C THR A 61 -7.00 -15.87 8.74
N PHE A 62 -5.78 -15.47 9.11
CA PHE A 62 -5.00 -16.10 10.18
C PHE A 62 -5.29 -15.51 11.56
N GLY A 63 -6.31 -14.67 11.71
CA GLY A 63 -6.65 -14.02 12.99
C GLY A 63 -6.88 -15.00 14.16
N GLU A 64 -7.41 -16.19 13.87
CA GLU A 64 -7.62 -17.25 14.87
C GLU A 64 -6.39 -18.14 15.11
N LYS A 65 -5.49 -18.24 14.12
CA LYS A 65 -4.29 -19.11 14.13
C LYS A 65 -3.07 -18.36 13.59
N PRO A 66 -2.60 -17.32 14.30
CA PRO A 66 -1.55 -16.43 13.80
C PRO A 66 -0.20 -17.13 13.61
N GLU A 67 0.07 -18.23 14.31
CA GLU A 67 1.30 -19.02 14.20
C GLU A 67 1.50 -19.66 12.82
N LEU A 68 0.41 -19.87 12.06
CA LEU A 68 0.45 -20.49 10.74
C LEU A 68 0.80 -19.48 9.63
N VAL A 69 0.69 -18.17 9.88
CA VAL A 69 0.90 -17.13 8.84
C VAL A 69 2.31 -17.18 8.25
N GLY A 70 3.31 -17.52 9.05
CA GLY A 70 4.70 -17.64 8.59
C GLY A 70 4.89 -18.81 7.61
N PRO A 71 4.78 -20.06 8.08
CA PRO A 71 5.07 -21.24 7.26
C PRO A 71 4.08 -21.46 6.11
N ASP A 72 2.78 -21.24 6.34
CA ASP A 72 1.74 -21.63 5.38
C ASP A 72 1.47 -20.54 4.35
N HIS A 73 1.87 -19.29 4.63
CA HIS A 73 1.54 -18.13 3.80
C HIS A 73 2.76 -17.33 3.36
N LEU A 74 3.56 -16.81 4.30
CA LEU A 74 4.68 -15.93 3.96
C LEU A 74 5.86 -16.64 3.31
N LYS A 75 6.06 -17.93 3.60
CA LYS A 75 7.22 -18.69 3.10
C LYS A 75 7.38 -18.59 1.58
N SER A 76 6.32 -18.86 0.81
CA SER A 76 6.39 -18.85 -0.66
C SER A 76 6.71 -17.46 -1.23
N LEU A 77 6.17 -16.40 -0.62
CA LEU A 77 6.43 -15.01 -1.02
C LEU A 77 7.87 -14.58 -0.73
N VAL A 78 8.39 -14.97 0.42
CA VAL A 78 9.77 -14.66 0.84
C VAL A 78 10.78 -15.43 0.00
N ASP A 79 10.55 -16.73 -0.22
CA ASP A 79 11.42 -17.55 -1.05
C ASP A 79 11.48 -17.01 -2.48
N HIS A 80 10.34 -16.58 -3.03
CA HIS A 80 10.29 -15.91 -4.32
C HIS A 80 11.10 -14.61 -4.34
N ALA A 81 11.06 -13.79 -3.27
CA ALA A 81 11.88 -12.59 -3.19
C ALA A 81 13.39 -12.90 -3.17
N LEU A 82 13.78 -13.92 -2.42
CA LEU A 82 15.18 -14.38 -2.32
C LEU A 82 15.71 -14.97 -3.64
N GLU A 83 14.85 -15.52 -4.49
CA GLU A 83 15.24 -16.01 -5.83
C GLU A 83 15.77 -14.88 -6.74
N TYR A 84 15.22 -13.67 -6.61
CA TYR A 84 15.53 -12.55 -7.51
C TYR A 84 16.47 -11.51 -6.91
N ILE A 85 16.74 -11.55 -5.61
CA ILE A 85 17.64 -10.61 -4.93
C ILE A 85 19.01 -11.30 -4.77
N PRO A 86 20.10 -10.69 -5.27
CA PRO A 86 21.43 -11.26 -5.09
C PRO A 86 21.77 -11.49 -3.61
N ASP A 87 22.36 -12.65 -3.29
CA ASP A 87 22.68 -13.07 -1.92
C ASP A 87 23.47 -12.02 -1.13
N ASP A 88 24.40 -11.31 -1.80
CA ASP A 88 25.22 -10.26 -1.21
C ASP A 88 24.46 -8.97 -0.91
N GLN A 89 23.25 -8.80 -1.47
CA GLN A 89 22.40 -7.62 -1.30
C GLN A 89 21.20 -7.84 -0.39
N VAL A 90 20.90 -9.09 -0.01
CA VAL A 90 19.75 -9.41 0.87
C VAL A 90 19.80 -8.58 2.16
N LYS A 91 20.97 -8.49 2.80
CA LYS A 91 21.18 -7.73 4.06
C LYS A 91 20.95 -6.22 3.94
N ASP A 92 21.16 -5.69 2.74
CA ASP A 92 21.01 -4.27 2.43
C ASP A 92 19.64 -3.94 1.82
N THR A 93 18.76 -4.95 1.70
CA THR A 93 17.44 -4.81 1.09
C THR A 93 16.36 -4.72 2.16
N PRO A 94 15.63 -3.60 2.28
CA PRO A 94 14.52 -3.48 3.21
C PRO A 94 13.34 -4.36 2.77
N ILE A 95 12.73 -5.02 3.75
CA ILE A 95 11.46 -5.72 3.58
C ILE A 95 10.36 -5.02 4.37
N PHE A 96 9.24 -4.74 3.73
CA PHE A 96 8.05 -4.20 4.35
C PHE A 96 6.91 -5.20 4.17
N LEU A 97 6.07 -5.39 5.20
CA LEU A 97 4.75 -5.98 5.05
C LEU A 97 3.74 -4.95 5.55
N LEU A 98 2.96 -4.42 4.62
CA LEU A 98 1.98 -3.39 4.91
C LEU A 98 0.60 -3.97 4.62
N ALA A 99 -0.17 -4.15 5.68
CA ALA A 99 -1.52 -4.71 5.59
C ALA A 99 -2.56 -3.59 5.47
N THR A 100 -3.61 -3.85 4.70
CA THR A 100 -4.63 -2.84 4.37
C THR A 100 -5.97 -3.15 5.04
N ALA A 101 -7.09 -2.86 4.37
CA ALA A 101 -8.43 -2.91 4.95
C ALA A 101 -8.81 -4.26 5.59
N GLY A 102 -8.33 -5.40 5.07
CA GLY A 102 -8.65 -6.71 5.64
C GLY A 102 -8.21 -6.86 7.10
N MET A 103 -7.01 -6.38 7.44
CA MET A 103 -6.52 -6.38 8.83
C MET A 103 -7.13 -5.27 9.69
N ARG A 104 -7.67 -4.20 9.08
CA ARG A 104 -8.40 -3.14 9.80
C ARG A 104 -9.71 -3.67 10.39
N LEU A 105 -10.33 -4.65 9.72
CA LEU A 105 -11.58 -5.29 10.13
C LEU A 105 -11.42 -6.32 11.28
N LEU A 106 -10.19 -6.79 11.54
CA LEU A 106 -9.95 -7.75 12.64
C LEU A 106 -9.98 -7.07 14.02
N PRO A 107 -10.38 -7.79 15.08
CA PRO A 107 -10.19 -7.35 16.46
C PRO A 107 -8.72 -7.08 16.79
N ASP A 108 -8.44 -6.08 17.63
CA ASP A 108 -7.08 -5.63 17.99
C ASP A 108 -6.14 -6.76 18.41
N VAL A 109 -6.63 -7.67 19.25
CA VAL A 109 -5.83 -8.78 19.79
C VAL A 109 -5.39 -9.73 18.68
N GLN A 110 -6.31 -10.07 17.76
CA GLN A 110 -6.01 -10.94 16.63
C GLN A 110 -5.07 -10.25 15.64
N ARG A 111 -5.36 -8.98 15.33
CA ARG A 111 -4.52 -8.16 14.45
C ARG A 111 -3.08 -8.10 14.95
N ASN A 112 -2.86 -7.75 16.21
CA ASN A 112 -1.52 -7.62 16.76
C ASN A 112 -0.80 -8.98 16.81
N ALA A 113 -1.50 -10.05 17.21
CA ALA A 113 -0.92 -11.39 17.23
C ALA A 113 -0.44 -11.84 15.83
N VAL A 114 -1.20 -11.56 14.77
CA VAL A 114 -0.77 -11.84 13.39
C VAL A 114 0.47 -11.02 13.03
N LEU A 115 0.49 -9.71 13.27
CA LEU A 115 1.65 -8.85 12.95
C LEU A 115 2.93 -9.28 13.70
N ASP A 116 2.81 -9.65 14.97
CA ASP A 116 3.93 -10.12 15.79
C ASP A 116 4.52 -11.44 15.26
N ASN A 117 3.66 -12.37 14.82
CA ASN A 117 4.09 -13.62 14.20
C ASN A 117 4.75 -13.37 12.83
N ILE A 118 4.24 -12.44 12.04
CA ILE A 118 4.84 -12.01 10.78
C ILE A 118 6.26 -11.45 11.02
N CYS A 119 6.40 -10.48 11.92
CA CYS A 119 7.68 -9.87 12.28
C CYS A 119 8.67 -10.95 12.76
N SER A 120 8.23 -11.78 13.71
CA SER A 120 9.05 -12.88 14.27
C SER A 120 9.51 -13.86 13.19
N TYR A 121 8.62 -14.21 12.25
CA TYR A 121 8.94 -15.12 11.16
C TYR A 121 9.99 -14.52 10.22
N LEU A 122 9.82 -13.27 9.78
CA LEU A 122 10.76 -12.62 8.87
C LEU A 122 12.14 -12.42 9.50
N GLN A 123 12.21 -12.04 10.78
CA GLN A 123 13.48 -11.88 11.50
C GLN A 123 14.24 -13.21 11.69
N ARG A 124 13.53 -14.33 11.88
CA ARG A 124 14.16 -15.64 12.12
C ARG A 124 14.59 -16.34 10.83
N ASN A 125 13.85 -16.13 9.74
CA ASN A 125 14.02 -16.91 8.50
C ASN A 125 14.68 -16.13 7.36
N THR A 126 14.90 -14.83 7.50
CA THR A 126 15.49 -13.99 6.45
C THR A 126 16.61 -13.11 7.00
N GLN A 127 17.44 -12.58 6.09
CA GLN A 127 18.46 -11.59 6.42
C GLN A 127 18.11 -10.19 5.88
N PHE A 128 16.88 -9.98 5.41
CA PHE A 128 16.44 -8.67 4.93
C PHE A 128 16.56 -7.60 6.02
N GLN A 129 16.73 -6.35 5.61
CA GLN A 129 16.78 -5.21 6.51
C GLN A 129 15.40 -4.99 7.14
N LEU A 130 15.29 -5.36 8.42
CA LEU A 130 14.09 -5.24 9.25
C LEU A 130 14.47 -4.70 10.65
N PRO A 131 14.95 -3.45 10.76
CA PRO A 131 15.46 -2.87 12.02
C PRO A 131 14.35 -2.57 13.03
N ASP A 132 13.16 -2.21 12.55
CA ASP A 132 12.01 -1.87 13.39
C ASP A 132 10.74 -2.52 12.82
N CYS A 133 10.19 -3.48 13.55
CA CYS A 133 8.98 -4.17 13.14
C CYS A 133 7.75 -3.25 13.12
N ALA A 134 7.65 -2.25 14.00
CA ALA A 134 6.48 -1.36 14.00
C ALA A 134 6.42 -0.49 12.73
N LEU A 135 7.58 -0.14 12.16
CA LEU A 135 7.65 0.64 10.92
C LEU A 135 7.56 -0.23 9.66
N HIS A 136 8.09 -1.45 9.72
CA HIS A 136 8.16 -2.33 8.56
C HIS A 136 6.96 -3.27 8.43
N ILE A 137 6.34 -3.66 9.55
CA ILE A 137 5.26 -4.64 9.65
C ILE A 137 4.08 -3.97 10.36
N GLN A 138 3.18 -3.38 9.58
CA GLN A 138 2.08 -2.59 10.15
C GLN A 138 0.82 -2.64 9.30
N VAL A 139 -0.31 -2.34 9.94
CA VAL A 139 -1.56 -2.02 9.24
C VAL A 139 -1.53 -0.54 8.91
N ILE A 140 -1.44 -0.21 7.62
CA ILE A 140 -1.41 1.19 7.20
C ILE A 140 -2.82 1.80 7.29
N PRO A 141 -2.96 3.10 7.62
CA PRO A 141 -4.22 3.83 7.47
C PRO A 141 -4.68 3.86 6.01
N GLY A 142 -6.00 3.97 5.77
CA GLY A 142 -6.53 4.02 4.39
C GLY A 142 -6.13 5.31 3.67
N GLU A 143 -5.92 6.40 4.40
CA GLU A 143 -5.38 7.64 3.86
C GLU A 143 -3.91 7.49 3.43
N THR A 144 -3.12 6.70 4.17
CA THR A 144 -1.73 6.40 3.79
C THR A 144 -1.68 5.54 2.52
N GLU A 145 -2.57 4.54 2.42
CA GLU A 145 -2.75 3.73 1.21
C GLU A 145 -3.13 4.59 0.00
N GLY A 146 -4.10 5.51 0.15
CA GLY A 146 -4.51 6.46 -0.89
C GLY A 146 -3.41 7.43 -1.30
N LEU A 147 -2.64 7.97 -0.35
CA LEU A 147 -1.52 8.87 -0.64
C LEU A 147 -0.40 8.14 -1.41
N TYR A 148 -0.07 6.91 -1.01
CA TYR A 148 0.89 6.11 -1.75
C TYR A 148 0.39 5.76 -3.15
N GLY A 149 -0.89 5.46 -3.32
CA GLY A 149 -1.50 5.29 -4.65
C GLY A 149 -1.38 6.56 -5.51
N TRP A 150 -1.63 7.73 -4.93
CA TRP A 150 -1.46 9.02 -5.61
C TRP A 150 -0.02 9.28 -6.06
N ILE A 151 0.97 8.97 -5.21
CA ILE A 151 2.39 9.05 -5.57
C ILE A 151 2.68 8.11 -6.74
N ALA A 152 2.22 6.86 -6.69
CA ALA A 152 2.45 5.88 -7.74
C ALA A 152 1.87 6.32 -9.09
N ALA A 153 0.62 6.80 -9.11
CA ALA A 153 -0.03 7.26 -10.32
C ALA A 153 0.73 8.44 -10.94
N ASN A 154 1.00 9.50 -10.16
CA ASN A 154 1.68 10.69 -10.66
C ASN A 154 3.14 10.40 -11.07
N TYR A 155 3.81 9.49 -10.38
CA TYR A 155 5.15 9.04 -10.76
C TYR A 155 5.17 8.33 -12.12
N LEU A 156 4.24 7.39 -12.36
CA LEU A 156 4.17 6.67 -13.63
C LEU A 156 3.72 7.55 -14.80
N LEU A 157 2.95 8.60 -14.51
CA LEU A 157 2.46 9.56 -15.49
C LEU A 157 3.50 10.61 -15.89
N GLY A 158 4.58 10.78 -15.12
CA GLY A 158 5.54 11.87 -15.31
C GLY A 158 5.10 13.21 -14.72
N ALA A 159 4.08 13.22 -13.87
CA ALA A 159 3.56 14.44 -13.26
C ALA A 159 4.51 15.08 -12.22
N PHE A 160 5.61 14.41 -11.88
CA PHE A 160 6.70 14.91 -11.05
C PHE A 160 7.95 15.32 -11.84
N ASP A 161 7.92 15.16 -13.17
CA ASP A 161 9.07 15.46 -14.03
C ASP A 161 9.28 16.98 -14.15
N ALA A 162 10.51 17.37 -14.50
CA ALA A 162 10.89 18.78 -14.58
C ALA A 162 10.08 19.59 -15.62
N ASP A 163 9.61 18.91 -16.66
CA ASP A 163 8.79 19.47 -17.74
C ASP A 163 7.28 19.22 -17.54
N ALA A 164 6.85 18.68 -16.39
CA ALA A 164 5.46 18.30 -16.14
C ALA A 164 4.47 19.44 -16.37
N ALA A 165 4.81 20.67 -15.99
CA ALA A 165 3.95 21.85 -16.23
C ALA A 165 3.77 22.20 -17.72
N GLN A 166 4.64 21.71 -18.61
CA GLN A 166 4.57 21.92 -20.05
C GLN A 166 3.91 20.72 -20.76
N THR A 167 4.06 19.52 -20.22
CA THR A 167 3.54 18.27 -20.81
C THR A 167 2.16 17.88 -20.29
N HIS A 168 1.83 18.20 -19.04
CA HIS A 168 0.54 17.93 -18.39
C HIS A 168 -0.26 19.22 -18.22
N LEU A 169 -0.86 19.71 -19.31
CA LEU A 169 -1.58 20.97 -19.36
C LEU A 169 -3.04 20.81 -18.89
N HIS A 170 -3.26 20.66 -17.58
CA HIS A 170 -4.61 20.63 -17.00
C HIS A 170 -5.22 22.02 -16.79
N GLY A 171 -4.46 23.08 -17.07
CA GLY A 171 -4.87 24.47 -16.88
C GLY A 171 -4.70 24.94 -15.43
N LYS A 172 -4.71 26.27 -15.25
CA LYS A 172 -4.51 26.95 -13.94
C LYS A 172 -3.25 26.48 -13.20
N ASP A 173 -2.16 26.23 -13.93
CA ASP A 173 -0.88 25.74 -13.42
C ASP A 173 -0.96 24.39 -12.66
N HIS A 174 -2.00 23.60 -12.94
CA HIS A 174 -2.18 22.24 -12.41
C HIS A 174 -1.61 21.21 -13.39
N HIS A 175 -0.85 20.25 -12.88
CA HIS A 175 -0.12 19.25 -13.67
C HIS A 175 -0.16 17.85 -13.03
N THR A 176 -0.93 17.66 -11.96
CA THR A 176 -1.02 16.37 -11.24
C THR A 176 -2.39 15.73 -11.45
N TYR A 177 -2.43 14.42 -11.26
CA TYR A 177 -3.65 13.62 -11.41
C TYR A 177 -4.21 13.27 -10.04
N GLY A 178 -5.54 13.31 -9.92
CA GLY A 178 -6.25 12.67 -8.83
C GLY A 178 -6.18 11.14 -8.93
N PHE A 179 -6.29 10.47 -7.81
CA PHE A 179 -6.21 9.02 -7.67
C PHE A 179 -7.48 8.50 -7.02
N LEU A 180 -8.10 7.50 -7.65
CA LEU A 180 -9.24 6.76 -7.13
C LEU A 180 -8.89 5.28 -7.06
N ASP A 181 -9.04 4.68 -5.88
CA ASP A 181 -8.89 3.24 -5.70
C ASP A 181 -10.16 2.70 -5.07
N MET A 182 -10.68 1.61 -5.66
CA MET A 182 -11.76 0.85 -5.07
C MET A 182 -11.27 -0.59 -4.92
N GLY A 183 -10.90 -0.93 -3.70
CA GLY A 183 -10.54 -2.29 -3.34
C GLY A 183 -11.77 -3.13 -2.95
N GLY A 184 -11.51 -4.31 -2.38
CA GLY A 184 -12.57 -5.19 -1.90
C GLY A 184 -13.30 -4.67 -0.66
N ALA A 185 -12.58 -4.00 0.26
CA ALA A 185 -13.12 -3.60 1.57
C ALA A 185 -13.17 -2.08 1.81
N SER A 186 -12.37 -1.27 1.11
CA SER A 186 -12.40 0.19 1.21
C SER A 186 -12.29 0.84 -0.17
N ALA A 187 -12.64 2.12 -0.22
CA ALA A 187 -12.36 3.01 -1.35
C ALA A 187 -11.55 4.21 -0.86
N GLN A 188 -10.75 4.80 -1.74
CA GLN A 188 -9.84 5.90 -1.45
C GLN A 188 -9.92 6.95 -2.55
N ILE A 189 -9.78 8.22 -2.15
CA ILE A 189 -9.59 9.35 -3.05
C ILE A 189 -8.39 10.15 -2.56
N ALA A 190 -7.54 10.56 -3.49
CA ALA A 190 -6.43 11.47 -3.21
C ALA A 190 -6.22 12.43 -4.39
N PHE A 191 -6.04 13.73 -4.13
CA PHE A 191 -5.73 14.70 -5.17
C PHE A 191 -5.10 15.97 -4.58
N ALA A 192 -4.36 16.71 -5.40
CA ALA A 192 -3.94 18.06 -5.06
C ALA A 192 -5.05 19.06 -5.47
N PRO A 193 -5.68 19.79 -4.54
CA PRO A 193 -6.66 20.82 -4.90
C PRO A 193 -6.01 21.97 -5.66
N ASN A 194 -6.84 22.81 -6.31
CA ASN A 194 -6.36 24.06 -6.88
C ASN A 194 -5.85 25.00 -5.77
N ALA A 195 -5.07 26.03 -6.14
CA ALA A 195 -4.42 26.91 -5.16
C ALA A 195 -5.41 27.55 -4.16
N THR A 196 -6.59 27.99 -4.63
CA THR A 196 -7.61 28.63 -3.80
C THR A 196 -8.17 27.67 -2.75
N GLU A 197 -8.54 26.45 -3.16
CA GLU A 197 -9.05 25.43 -2.24
C GLU A 197 -7.95 24.94 -1.31
N ALA A 198 -6.71 24.83 -1.80
CA ALA A 198 -5.58 24.40 -1.00
C ALA A 198 -5.22 25.39 0.12
N ASP A 199 -5.39 26.69 -0.10
CA ASP A 199 -5.17 27.71 0.93
C ASP A 199 -6.34 27.78 1.92
N LYS A 200 -7.58 27.60 1.45
CA LYS A 200 -8.78 27.62 2.29
C LYS A 200 -8.87 26.41 3.22
N HIS A 201 -8.47 25.24 2.74
CA HIS A 201 -8.56 23.96 3.43
C HIS A 201 -7.18 23.41 3.82
N ALA A 202 -6.22 24.29 4.11
CA ALA A 202 -4.82 23.90 4.32
C ALA A 202 -4.64 22.85 5.42
N GLU A 203 -5.43 22.91 6.50
CA GLU A 203 -5.38 21.98 7.64
C GLU A 203 -5.89 20.57 7.28
N ASP A 204 -6.68 20.44 6.22
CA ASP A 204 -7.23 19.17 5.72
C ASP A 204 -6.25 18.44 4.80
N LEU A 205 -5.13 19.08 4.44
CA LEU A 205 -4.15 18.54 3.49
C LEU A 205 -2.99 17.86 4.20
N LYS A 206 -2.46 16.82 3.55
CA LYS A 206 -1.18 16.24 3.91
C LYS A 206 -0.07 16.93 3.14
N LEU A 207 0.96 17.39 3.87
CA LEU A 207 2.20 17.86 3.27
C LEU A 207 3.05 16.63 2.95
N LEU A 208 3.22 16.35 1.66
CA LEU A 208 4.13 15.34 1.14
C LEU A 208 5.44 16.01 0.76
N ARG A 209 6.56 15.50 1.29
CA ARG A 209 7.91 15.92 0.91
C ARG A 209 8.70 14.74 0.35
N MET A 210 9.21 14.93 -0.85
CA MET A 210 10.10 14.03 -1.57
C MET A 210 11.42 14.72 -1.90
N ARG A 211 12.36 13.97 -2.48
CA ARG A 211 13.68 14.47 -2.87
C ARG A 211 14.06 13.93 -4.24
N LYS A 212 14.42 14.85 -5.13
CA LYS A 212 14.93 14.55 -6.47
C LYS A 212 16.35 14.00 -6.40
N VAL A 213 16.81 13.33 -7.46
CA VAL A 213 18.16 12.71 -7.52
C VAL A 213 19.27 13.74 -7.30
N ASN A 214 19.10 14.97 -7.76
CA ASN A 214 20.03 16.08 -7.52
C ASN A 214 20.10 16.54 -6.05
N GLY A 215 19.16 16.14 -5.20
CA GLY A 215 19.05 16.50 -3.78
C GLY A 215 17.96 17.53 -3.48
N ASP A 216 17.39 18.18 -4.49
CA ASP A 216 16.39 19.23 -4.31
C ASP A 216 15.10 18.68 -3.69
N PRO A 217 14.44 19.45 -2.81
CA PRO A 217 13.15 19.09 -2.26
C PRO A 217 12.05 19.18 -3.33
N LEU A 218 11.04 18.33 -3.18
CA LEU A 218 9.81 18.35 -3.95
C LEU A 218 8.63 18.24 -2.97
N GLU A 219 7.70 19.20 -2.98
CA GLU A 219 6.61 19.27 -2.01
C GLU A 219 5.24 19.33 -2.69
N TYR A 220 4.27 18.62 -2.14
CA TYR A 220 2.87 18.66 -2.56
C TYR A 220 1.94 18.73 -1.36
N LYS A 221 0.85 19.48 -1.50
CA LYS A 221 -0.27 19.48 -0.55
C LYS A 221 -1.37 18.61 -1.14
N VAL A 222 -1.60 17.45 -0.54
CA VAL A 222 -2.49 16.42 -1.08
C VAL A 222 -3.65 16.22 -0.11
N PHE A 223 -4.87 16.39 -0.60
CA PHE A 223 -6.05 15.93 0.11
C PHE A 223 -6.16 14.42 -0.06
N VAL A 224 -6.43 13.70 1.02
CA VAL A 224 -6.65 12.26 0.96
C VAL A 224 -7.68 11.84 2.00
N THR A 225 -8.62 11.00 1.58
CA THR A 225 -9.57 10.36 2.50
C THR A 225 -9.90 8.94 2.05
N THR A 226 -10.53 8.17 2.94
CA THR A 226 -10.88 6.77 2.72
C THR A 226 -12.26 6.46 3.29
N TRP A 227 -12.97 5.54 2.64
CA TRP A 227 -14.23 5.01 3.11
C TRP A 227 -14.11 3.50 3.34
N LEU A 228 -13.95 3.11 4.61
CA LEU A 228 -13.97 1.71 5.03
C LEU A 228 -15.40 1.15 4.88
N GLY A 229 -15.54 -0.04 4.31
CA GLY A 229 -16.84 -0.65 4.02
C GLY A 229 -17.47 -0.20 2.70
N TYR A 230 -16.76 0.62 1.91
CA TYR A 230 -17.20 1.10 0.58
C TYR A 230 -16.44 0.41 -0.57
N GLY A 231 -15.51 -0.49 -0.26
CA GLY A 231 -14.98 -1.41 -1.26
C GLY A 231 -16.07 -2.35 -1.77
N VAL A 232 -15.88 -2.89 -2.98
CA VAL A 232 -16.96 -3.55 -3.72
C VAL A 232 -17.56 -4.77 -3.00
N ASN A 233 -16.76 -5.54 -2.27
CA ASN A 233 -17.23 -6.74 -1.57
C ASN A 233 -17.98 -6.37 -0.30
N GLU A 234 -17.51 -5.37 0.45
CA GLU A 234 -18.22 -4.87 1.63
C GLU A 234 -19.52 -4.14 1.25
N ALA A 235 -19.52 -3.41 0.14
CA ALA A 235 -20.74 -2.84 -0.42
C ALA A 235 -21.75 -3.94 -0.78
N ARG A 236 -21.29 -5.04 -1.39
CA ARG A 236 -22.14 -6.22 -1.70
C ARG A 236 -22.70 -6.86 -0.44
N ARG A 237 -21.87 -7.03 0.59
CA ARG A 237 -22.29 -7.58 1.89
C ARG A 237 -23.37 -6.70 2.55
N ARG A 238 -23.13 -5.38 2.64
CA ARG A 238 -24.08 -4.40 3.19
C ARG A 238 -25.39 -4.34 2.40
N TYR A 239 -25.30 -4.47 1.07
CA TYR A 239 -26.47 -4.56 0.20
C TYR A 239 -27.32 -5.80 0.52
N ILE A 240 -26.70 -6.99 0.58
CA ILE A 240 -27.42 -8.24 0.89
C ILE A 240 -28.05 -8.17 2.29
N GLU A 241 -27.33 -7.61 3.26
CA GLU A 241 -27.82 -7.37 4.62
C GLU A 241 -29.07 -6.46 4.64
N SER A 242 -29.07 -5.38 3.85
CA SER A 242 -30.20 -4.45 3.79
C SER A 242 -31.45 -5.07 3.17
N ILE A 243 -31.32 -5.80 2.05
CA ILE A 243 -32.46 -6.47 1.42
C ILE A 243 -32.97 -7.66 2.25
N THR A 244 -32.09 -8.37 2.96
CA THR A 244 -32.48 -9.47 3.85
C THR A 244 -33.26 -8.94 5.05
N THR A 245 -32.80 -7.84 5.65
CA THR A 245 -33.45 -7.21 6.80
C THR A 245 -34.81 -6.61 6.42
N ALA A 246 -34.93 -6.04 5.23
CA ALA A 246 -36.17 -5.47 4.73
C ALA A 246 -37.24 -6.53 4.36
N SER A 247 -36.84 -7.80 4.20
CA SER A 247 -37.70 -8.89 3.73
C SER A 247 -37.53 -10.16 4.59
N PRO A 248 -37.85 -10.10 5.89
CA PRO A 248 -37.67 -11.24 6.79
C PRO A 248 -38.62 -12.38 6.42
N GLY A 249 -38.12 -13.62 6.46
CA GLY A 249 -38.93 -14.83 6.27
C GLY A 249 -39.27 -15.17 4.82
N ILE A 250 -38.71 -14.44 3.83
CA ILE A 250 -38.81 -14.81 2.43
C ILE A 250 -37.76 -15.90 2.13
N ALA A 251 -38.18 -17.03 1.55
CA ALA A 251 -37.27 -18.11 1.13
C ALA A 251 -36.48 -17.73 -0.14
N GLU A 252 -37.16 -17.11 -1.12
CA GLU A 252 -36.57 -16.69 -2.39
C GLU A 252 -36.48 -15.16 -2.43
N LEU A 253 -35.30 -14.60 -2.19
CA LEU A 253 -35.11 -13.15 -2.11
C LEU A 253 -34.72 -12.57 -3.48
N PRO A 254 -35.56 -11.73 -4.12
CA PRO A 254 -35.24 -11.20 -5.44
C PRO A 254 -34.10 -10.17 -5.39
N ASP A 255 -33.06 -10.39 -6.19
CA ASP A 255 -31.92 -9.49 -6.34
C ASP A 255 -31.84 -8.91 -7.76
N PRO A 256 -32.12 -7.61 -7.98
CA PRO A 256 -31.94 -6.96 -9.28
C PRO A 256 -30.48 -6.86 -9.74
N CYS A 257 -29.52 -7.03 -8.82
CA CYS A 257 -28.10 -6.92 -9.08
C CYS A 257 -27.43 -8.25 -9.49
N LEU A 258 -28.20 -9.34 -9.60
CA LEU A 258 -27.76 -10.61 -10.15
C LEU A 258 -28.42 -10.87 -11.52
N PRO A 259 -27.73 -11.57 -12.44
CA PRO A 259 -28.30 -11.98 -13.72
C PRO A 259 -29.60 -12.76 -13.60
N THR A 260 -30.48 -12.64 -14.60
CA THR A 260 -31.82 -13.23 -14.56
C THR A 260 -31.76 -14.76 -14.43
N GLY A 261 -32.40 -15.31 -13.38
CA GLY A 261 -32.50 -16.75 -13.14
C GLY A 261 -31.26 -17.39 -12.50
N LEU A 262 -30.29 -16.59 -12.05
CA LEU A 262 -29.19 -17.08 -11.21
C LEU A 262 -29.68 -17.26 -9.76
N GLU A 263 -29.44 -18.44 -9.18
CA GLU A 263 -29.72 -18.74 -7.78
C GLU A 263 -28.43 -18.95 -7.00
N VAL A 264 -28.25 -18.20 -5.92
CA VAL A 264 -27.05 -18.28 -5.06
C VAL A 264 -27.43 -18.16 -3.59
N THR A 265 -26.58 -18.69 -2.71
CA THR A 265 -26.66 -18.44 -1.27
C THR A 265 -26.47 -16.94 -0.97
N LYS A 266 -26.80 -16.49 0.25
CA LYS A 266 -26.50 -15.11 0.71
C LYS A 266 -25.01 -14.75 0.64
N SER A 267 -24.15 -15.77 0.69
CA SER A 267 -22.70 -15.60 0.56
C SER A 267 -22.21 -15.54 -0.90
N GLY A 268 -23.11 -15.69 -1.88
CA GLY A 268 -22.79 -15.63 -3.30
C GLY A 268 -22.38 -16.97 -3.94
N HIS A 269 -22.26 -18.04 -3.14
CA HIS A 269 -21.92 -19.37 -3.66
C HIS A 269 -23.12 -20.06 -4.31
N ALA A 270 -22.85 -20.92 -5.29
CA ALA A 270 -23.86 -21.78 -5.90
C ALA A 270 -24.55 -22.65 -4.85
N ILE A 271 -25.86 -22.87 -5.03
CA ILE A 271 -26.65 -23.69 -4.11
C ILE A 271 -26.31 -25.17 -4.32
N ALA A 272 -25.74 -25.81 -3.30
CA ALA A 272 -25.38 -27.22 -3.37
C ALA A 272 -26.64 -28.12 -3.31
N PRO A 273 -26.71 -29.22 -4.08
CA PRO A 273 -27.81 -30.17 -3.99
C PRO A 273 -27.96 -30.72 -2.56
N GLY A 274 -29.16 -30.61 -1.99
CA GLY A 274 -29.44 -31.08 -0.62
C GLY A 274 -29.03 -30.11 0.50
N SER A 275 -28.59 -28.89 0.18
CA SER A 275 -28.38 -27.84 1.18
C SER A 275 -29.69 -27.35 1.81
N ASN A 276 -29.60 -26.55 2.88
CA ASN A 276 -30.78 -25.97 3.52
C ASN A 276 -31.52 -25.01 2.58
N GLU A 277 -30.78 -24.28 1.76
CA GLU A 277 -31.31 -23.41 0.70
C GLU A 277 -32.07 -24.23 -0.34
N ALA A 278 -31.49 -25.33 -0.84
CA ALA A 278 -32.16 -26.23 -1.78
C ALA A 278 -33.43 -26.87 -1.18
N ALA A 279 -33.47 -27.05 0.14
CA ALA A 279 -34.63 -27.55 0.87
C ALA A 279 -35.65 -26.47 1.25
N GLY A 280 -35.44 -25.20 0.86
CA GLY A 280 -36.31 -24.07 1.20
C GLY A 280 -36.32 -23.73 2.70
N LYS A 281 -35.35 -24.22 3.46
CA LYS A 281 -35.20 -23.97 4.90
C LYS A 281 -34.40 -22.72 5.21
N GLU A 282 -33.64 -22.23 4.23
CA GLU A 282 -32.82 -21.04 4.34
C GLU A 282 -33.02 -20.14 3.12
N THR A 283 -33.01 -18.83 3.36
CA THR A 283 -33.22 -17.84 2.30
C THR A 283 -32.04 -17.83 1.33
N TYR A 284 -32.34 -17.86 0.03
CA TYR A 284 -31.37 -17.69 -1.04
C TYR A 284 -31.71 -16.49 -1.93
N LEU A 285 -30.78 -16.08 -2.79
CA LEU A 285 -30.93 -14.93 -3.69
C LEU A 285 -31.31 -15.42 -5.08
N LEU A 286 -32.34 -14.81 -5.67
CA LEU A 286 -32.78 -15.05 -7.05
C LEU A 286 -32.53 -13.82 -7.92
N GLY A 287 -31.70 -13.95 -8.93
CA GLY A 287 -31.37 -12.85 -9.83
C GLY A 287 -32.51 -12.47 -10.77
N THR A 288 -32.78 -11.17 -10.88
CA THR A 288 -33.85 -10.63 -11.73
C THR A 288 -33.34 -9.76 -12.88
N GLY A 289 -32.03 -9.48 -12.95
CA GLY A 289 -31.40 -8.77 -14.07
C GLY A 289 -31.87 -7.32 -14.30
N LYS A 290 -32.55 -6.71 -13.33
CA LYS A 290 -33.12 -5.37 -13.45
C LYS A 290 -32.09 -4.30 -13.10
N PHE A 291 -31.15 -4.04 -14.00
CA PHE A 291 -30.06 -3.10 -13.78
C PHE A 291 -30.49 -1.69 -13.27
N PRO A 292 -31.54 -1.03 -13.79
CA PRO A 292 -31.99 0.26 -13.25
C PRO A 292 -32.48 0.17 -11.79
N GLU A 293 -33.08 -0.95 -11.40
CA GLU A 293 -33.48 -1.20 -10.00
C GLU A 293 -32.24 -1.50 -9.13
N CYS A 294 -31.22 -2.17 -9.68
CA CYS A 294 -29.95 -2.37 -8.96
C CYS A 294 -29.26 -1.03 -8.67
N LEU A 295 -29.20 -0.12 -9.64
CA LEU A 295 -28.68 1.24 -9.43
C LEU A 295 -29.42 1.97 -8.32
N SER A 296 -30.76 1.95 -8.34
CA SER A 296 -31.54 2.66 -7.32
C SER A 296 -31.43 2.04 -5.93
N LYS A 297 -31.32 0.71 -5.81
CA LYS A 297 -31.15 0.03 -4.51
C LYS A 297 -29.74 0.10 -3.94
N THR A 298 -28.72 0.32 -4.78
CA THR A 298 -27.34 0.49 -4.30
C THR A 298 -27.02 1.95 -3.95
N TYR A 299 -27.80 2.92 -4.44
CA TYR A 299 -27.61 4.35 -4.14
C TYR A 299 -27.62 4.68 -2.62
N PRO A 300 -28.54 4.15 -1.79
CA PRO A 300 -28.55 4.42 -0.35
C PRO A 300 -27.27 3.99 0.39
N LEU A 301 -26.48 3.05 -0.17
CA LEU A 301 -25.23 2.60 0.44
C LEU A 301 -24.14 3.67 0.41
N LEU A 302 -24.28 4.70 -0.44
CA LEU A 302 -23.43 5.89 -0.45
C LEU A 302 -23.53 6.68 0.87
N ASP A 303 -24.67 6.58 1.55
CA ASP A 303 -24.99 7.26 2.80
C ASP A 303 -24.78 8.79 2.71
N LYS A 304 -25.37 9.40 1.69
CA LYS A 304 -25.25 10.84 1.42
C LYS A 304 -26.06 11.71 2.39
N ASP A 305 -27.02 11.13 3.11
CA ASP A 305 -27.85 11.82 4.09
C ASP A 305 -27.20 11.92 5.48
N ALA A 306 -26.02 11.29 5.66
CA ALA A 306 -25.25 11.40 6.88
C ALA A 306 -24.89 12.86 7.21
N PRO A 307 -24.90 13.28 8.49
CA PRO A 307 -24.61 14.65 8.89
C PRO A 307 -23.25 15.14 8.37
N CYS A 308 -23.26 16.24 7.61
CA CYS A 308 -22.06 16.89 7.09
C CYS A 308 -21.71 18.10 7.96
N LEU A 309 -20.70 17.96 8.81
CA LEU A 309 -20.29 19.01 9.74
C LEU A 309 -19.55 20.15 9.03
N ASP A 310 -18.80 19.82 7.98
CA ASP A 310 -18.05 20.77 7.17
C ASP A 310 -18.32 20.55 5.67
N PRO A 311 -19.19 21.36 5.04
CA PRO A 311 -19.53 21.20 3.62
C PRO A 311 -18.41 21.69 2.68
N PRO A 312 -18.20 21.02 1.53
CA PRO A 312 -19.00 19.91 1.00
C PRO A 312 -18.54 18.53 1.51
N CYS A 313 -19.48 17.58 1.55
CA CYS A 313 -19.19 16.17 1.85
C CYS A 313 -19.59 15.27 0.67
N LEU A 314 -18.83 14.21 0.43
CA LEU A 314 -19.11 13.28 -0.68
C LEU A 314 -19.97 12.09 -0.25
N LEU A 315 -19.46 11.30 0.69
CA LEU A 315 -20.03 10.04 1.18
C LEU A 315 -19.94 10.00 2.71
N HIS A 316 -20.96 9.45 3.37
CA HIS A 316 -21.00 9.26 4.83
C HIS A 316 -20.65 10.52 5.65
N GLY A 317 -21.05 11.70 5.17
CA GLY A 317 -20.78 12.97 5.85
C GLY A 317 -19.28 13.34 5.93
N VAL A 318 -18.42 12.70 5.14
CA VAL A 318 -16.97 12.98 5.11
C VAL A 318 -16.70 14.21 4.25
N HIS A 319 -16.10 15.23 4.87
CA HIS A 319 -15.66 16.47 4.21
C HIS A 319 -14.63 16.20 3.13
N VAL A 320 -14.74 16.92 2.01
CA VAL A 320 -13.75 16.93 0.93
C VAL A 320 -13.66 18.36 0.35
N PRO A 321 -12.47 18.92 0.10
CA PRO A 321 -12.32 20.18 -0.61
C PRO A 321 -13.04 20.18 -1.96
N ALA A 322 -13.51 21.33 -2.41
CA ALA A 322 -14.27 21.37 -3.66
C ALA A 322 -13.43 20.87 -4.84
N ILE A 323 -13.97 19.91 -5.60
CA ILE A 323 -13.28 19.32 -6.75
C ILE A 323 -13.60 20.15 -7.99
N ASP A 324 -12.56 20.73 -8.59
CA ASP A 324 -12.66 21.44 -9.86
C ASP A 324 -12.33 20.48 -11.01
N PHE A 325 -13.35 19.82 -11.57
CA PHE A 325 -13.17 18.82 -12.64
C PHE A 325 -12.66 19.40 -13.97
N ASP A 326 -12.51 20.72 -14.10
CA ASP A 326 -11.84 21.32 -15.25
C ASP A 326 -10.31 21.20 -15.15
N VAL A 327 -9.76 20.97 -13.95
CA VAL A 327 -8.30 20.84 -13.72
C VAL A 327 -7.93 19.55 -12.98
N ASN A 328 -8.84 19.01 -12.15
CA ASN A 328 -8.63 17.77 -11.41
C ASN A 328 -9.08 16.58 -12.26
N HIS A 329 -8.15 15.98 -12.99
CA HIS A 329 -8.36 14.75 -13.75
C HIS A 329 -8.01 13.54 -12.90
N PHE A 330 -8.89 12.53 -12.85
CA PHE A 330 -8.72 11.37 -11.98
C PHE A 330 -8.34 10.10 -12.74
N VAL A 331 -7.42 9.36 -12.15
CA VAL A 331 -7.05 8.01 -12.56
C VAL A 331 -7.65 7.01 -11.58
N GLY A 332 -8.51 6.12 -12.08
CA GLY A 332 -9.15 5.05 -11.33
C GLY A 332 -8.44 3.71 -11.52
N VAL A 333 -8.10 3.04 -10.43
CA VAL A 333 -7.45 1.72 -10.43
C VAL A 333 -8.34 0.65 -9.80
N SER A 334 -7.85 -0.60 -9.76
CA SER A 334 -8.54 -1.74 -9.14
C SER A 334 -9.95 -1.94 -9.73
N GLU A 335 -11.01 -1.94 -8.93
CA GLU A 335 -12.36 -2.25 -9.39
C GLU A 335 -12.90 -1.27 -10.43
N TYR A 336 -12.40 -0.02 -10.47
CA TYR A 336 -12.71 0.93 -11.54
C TYR A 336 -12.27 0.42 -12.90
N TRP A 337 -11.12 -0.25 -12.99
CA TRP A 337 -10.64 -0.88 -14.22
C TRP A 337 -11.23 -2.28 -14.41
N HIS A 338 -11.27 -3.11 -13.38
CA HIS A 338 -11.77 -4.50 -13.50
C HIS A 338 -13.22 -4.54 -14.00
N THR A 339 -14.07 -3.64 -13.50
CA THR A 339 -15.51 -3.62 -13.83
C THR A 339 -15.81 -2.94 -15.16
N THR A 340 -14.92 -2.08 -15.66
CA THR A 340 -15.07 -1.45 -16.98
C THR A 340 -14.44 -2.30 -18.09
N HIS A 341 -13.17 -2.64 -17.95
CA HIS A 341 -12.37 -3.18 -19.06
C HIS A 341 -12.31 -4.70 -19.14
N GLU A 342 -12.33 -5.46 -18.02
CA GLU A 342 -12.22 -6.93 -18.10
C GLU A 342 -13.40 -7.59 -18.82
N ILE A 343 -14.60 -7.00 -18.71
CA ILE A 343 -15.84 -7.63 -19.20
C ILE A 343 -16.44 -6.85 -20.37
N PHE A 344 -16.44 -5.51 -20.33
CA PHE A 344 -17.20 -4.69 -21.28
C PHE A 344 -16.37 -3.96 -22.34
N GLU A 345 -15.04 -3.81 -22.17
CA GLU A 345 -14.20 -3.03 -23.10
C GLU A 345 -13.02 -3.80 -23.72
N MET A 346 -13.10 -5.13 -23.73
CA MET A 346 -12.06 -6.04 -24.25
C MET A 346 -11.59 -5.77 -25.70
N ALA A 347 -12.34 -5.00 -26.51
CA ALA A 347 -11.98 -4.62 -27.88
C ALA A 347 -11.35 -3.22 -28.02
N HIS A 348 -11.29 -2.40 -26.96
CA HIS A 348 -10.87 -1.00 -27.01
C HIS A 348 -10.04 -0.59 -25.79
N LYS A 349 -8.89 -1.25 -25.59
CA LYS A 349 -7.99 -1.01 -24.44
C LYS A 349 -7.53 0.45 -24.28
N ASP A 350 -7.66 1.25 -25.34
CA ASP A 350 -7.21 2.65 -25.40
C ASP A 350 -8.37 3.66 -25.51
N LYS A 351 -9.64 3.23 -25.33
CA LYS A 351 -10.78 4.14 -25.43
C LYS A 351 -11.15 4.66 -24.04
N ALA A 352 -11.23 5.98 -23.93
CA ALA A 352 -11.68 6.64 -22.72
C ALA A 352 -13.06 6.14 -22.28
N TYR A 353 -13.27 6.07 -20.96
CA TYR A 353 -14.53 5.69 -20.35
C TYR A 353 -15.65 6.65 -20.79
N ASP A 354 -16.64 6.11 -21.51
CA ASP A 354 -17.86 6.83 -21.89
C ASP A 354 -19.04 6.27 -21.12
N PHE A 355 -19.60 7.08 -20.22
CA PHE A 355 -20.64 6.63 -19.29
C PHE A 355 -21.86 6.08 -20.03
N ASN A 356 -22.31 6.74 -21.10
CA ASN A 356 -23.50 6.31 -21.85
C ASN A 356 -23.27 4.93 -22.50
N THR A 357 -22.15 4.76 -23.20
CA THR A 357 -21.80 3.48 -23.84
C THR A 357 -21.64 2.37 -22.79
N TYR A 358 -20.95 2.66 -21.69
CA TYR A 358 -20.76 1.71 -20.60
C TYR A 358 -22.10 1.27 -20.00
N GLN A 359 -22.97 2.22 -19.66
CA GLN A 359 -24.28 1.94 -19.07
C GLN A 359 -25.16 1.06 -19.98
N GLN A 360 -25.15 1.31 -21.30
CA GLN A 360 -25.91 0.50 -22.25
C GLN A 360 -25.39 -0.94 -22.32
N ARG A 361 -24.07 -1.15 -22.33
CA ARG A 361 -23.47 -2.49 -22.33
C ARG A 361 -23.81 -3.27 -21.06
N VAL A 362 -23.77 -2.62 -19.90
CA VAL A 362 -24.14 -3.24 -18.63
C VAL A 362 -25.63 -3.61 -18.63
N LEU A 363 -26.50 -2.73 -19.13
CA LEU A 363 -27.94 -3.02 -19.24
C LEU A 363 -28.20 -4.24 -20.15
N GLU A 364 -27.57 -4.29 -21.33
CA GLU A 364 -27.71 -5.41 -22.27
C GLU A 364 -27.18 -6.72 -21.68
N PHE A 365 -26.09 -6.66 -20.92
CA PHE A 365 -25.53 -7.84 -20.26
C PHE A 365 -26.42 -8.34 -19.13
N CYS A 366 -26.79 -7.47 -18.20
CA CYS A 366 -27.52 -7.85 -16.98
C CYS A 366 -28.95 -8.31 -17.26
N SER A 367 -29.53 -7.93 -18.40
CA SER A 367 -30.85 -8.37 -18.84
C SER A 367 -30.87 -9.76 -19.49
N GLN A 368 -29.70 -10.36 -19.79
CA GLN A 368 -29.62 -11.73 -20.31
C GLN A 368 -29.98 -12.77 -19.24
N ASP A 369 -30.51 -13.90 -19.69
CA ASP A 369 -30.73 -15.05 -18.83
C ASP A 369 -29.41 -15.73 -18.46
N TRP A 370 -29.35 -16.29 -17.25
CA TRP A 370 -28.13 -16.90 -16.73
C TRP A 370 -27.62 -18.05 -17.60
N LYS A 371 -28.51 -18.83 -18.23
CA LYS A 371 -28.11 -19.95 -19.11
C LYS A 371 -27.41 -19.44 -20.37
N SER A 372 -27.87 -18.33 -20.95
CA SER A 372 -27.22 -17.66 -22.07
C SER A 372 -25.86 -17.09 -21.67
N ILE A 373 -25.73 -16.53 -20.47
CA ILE A 373 -24.45 -16.06 -19.93
C ILE A 373 -23.48 -17.23 -19.75
N GLN A 374 -23.89 -18.33 -19.12
CA GLN A 374 -23.06 -19.52 -18.95
C GLN A 374 -22.59 -20.08 -20.30
N LYS A 375 -23.49 -20.10 -21.30
CA LYS A 375 -23.12 -20.49 -22.67
C LYS A 375 -22.07 -19.54 -23.25
N GLY A 376 -22.25 -18.23 -23.11
CA GLY A 376 -21.29 -17.23 -23.59
C GLY A 376 -19.92 -17.33 -22.91
N VAL A 377 -19.86 -17.69 -21.62
CA VAL A 377 -18.61 -17.94 -20.89
C VAL A 377 -17.89 -19.16 -21.48
N LYS A 378 -18.62 -20.27 -21.70
CA LYS A 378 -18.08 -21.48 -22.34
C LYS A 378 -17.60 -21.23 -23.76
N GLU A 379 -18.28 -20.35 -24.49
CA GLU A 379 -17.91 -19.89 -25.84
C GLU A 379 -16.84 -18.79 -25.83
N GLN A 380 -16.32 -18.39 -24.66
CA GLN A 380 -15.32 -17.35 -24.47
C GLN A 380 -15.70 -16.00 -25.09
N LYS A 381 -17.00 -15.67 -25.16
CA LYS A 381 -17.54 -14.44 -25.76
C LYS A 381 -16.94 -13.16 -25.15
N TRP A 382 -16.61 -13.20 -23.86
CA TRP A 382 -16.01 -12.08 -23.11
C TRP A 382 -14.51 -12.27 -22.83
N GLY A 383 -13.89 -13.29 -23.42
CA GLY A 383 -12.47 -13.60 -23.27
C GLY A 383 -12.19 -14.79 -22.34
N HIS A 384 -11.01 -15.37 -22.52
CA HIS A 384 -10.58 -16.62 -21.86
C HIS A 384 -10.37 -16.51 -20.34
N LYS A 385 -10.30 -15.30 -19.77
CA LYS A 385 -10.07 -15.06 -18.33
C LYS A 385 -11.35 -14.76 -17.53
N VAL A 386 -12.51 -14.84 -18.19
CA VAL A 386 -13.81 -14.55 -17.60
C VAL A 386 -14.41 -15.87 -17.12
N THR A 387 -14.65 -15.98 -15.81
CA THR A 387 -15.24 -17.17 -15.17
C THR A 387 -16.71 -16.93 -14.83
N GLU A 388 -17.45 -17.99 -14.50
CA GLU A 388 -18.86 -17.88 -14.10
C GLU A 388 -19.01 -17.01 -12.83
N GLU A 389 -18.09 -17.10 -11.87
CA GLU A 389 -18.13 -16.28 -10.65
C GLU A 389 -17.98 -14.79 -10.96
N LYS A 390 -17.08 -14.43 -11.90
CA LYS A 390 -16.88 -13.03 -12.30
C LYS A 390 -18.14 -12.44 -12.92
N VAL A 391 -18.80 -13.18 -13.82
CA VAL A 391 -20.00 -12.69 -14.50
C VAL A 391 -21.24 -12.73 -13.62
N ALA A 392 -21.28 -13.57 -12.58
CA ALA A 392 -22.35 -13.57 -11.60
C ALA A 392 -22.40 -12.24 -10.81
N GLU A 393 -21.24 -11.68 -10.48
CA GLU A 393 -21.15 -10.48 -9.62
C GLU A 393 -21.14 -9.16 -10.41
N VAL A 394 -20.86 -9.18 -11.72
CA VAL A 394 -20.54 -7.97 -12.49
C VAL A 394 -21.66 -6.92 -12.47
N CYS A 395 -22.92 -7.35 -12.46
CA CYS A 395 -24.06 -6.42 -12.45
C CYS A 395 -24.09 -5.56 -11.19
N PHE A 396 -23.83 -6.17 -10.02
CA PHE A 396 -23.67 -5.42 -8.78
C PHE A 396 -22.46 -4.49 -8.83
N LYS A 397 -21.29 -5.01 -9.25
CA LYS A 397 -20.04 -4.23 -9.30
C LYS A 397 -20.19 -3.00 -10.19
N ALA A 398 -20.80 -3.16 -11.36
CA ALA A 398 -21.04 -2.07 -12.31
C ALA A 398 -21.98 -1.01 -11.72
N SER A 399 -23.09 -1.43 -11.09
CA SER A 399 -24.00 -0.49 -10.42
C SER A 399 -23.32 0.25 -9.27
N TRP A 400 -22.53 -0.45 -8.45
CA TRP A 400 -21.81 0.17 -7.34
C TRP A 400 -20.76 1.16 -7.82
N MET A 401 -19.97 0.79 -8.84
CA MET A 401 -18.98 1.67 -9.45
C MET A 401 -19.62 2.94 -10.02
N ILE A 402 -20.74 2.81 -10.75
CA ILE A 402 -21.48 3.96 -11.31
C ILE A 402 -21.94 4.91 -10.19
N ASN A 403 -22.59 4.36 -9.15
CA ASN A 403 -23.07 5.15 -8.03
C ASN A 403 -21.91 5.83 -7.29
N MET A 404 -20.82 5.12 -7.01
CA MET A 404 -19.64 5.68 -6.36
C MET A 404 -19.00 6.80 -7.18
N LEU A 405 -18.82 6.59 -8.48
CA LEU A 405 -18.12 7.51 -9.37
C LEU A 405 -18.93 8.80 -9.63
N HIS A 406 -20.19 8.64 -10.05
CA HIS A 406 -21.00 9.75 -10.53
C HIS A 406 -21.87 10.37 -9.45
N ASP A 407 -22.53 9.56 -8.62
CA ASP A 407 -23.43 10.08 -7.59
C ASP A 407 -22.73 10.28 -6.24
N GLY A 408 -21.65 9.55 -5.99
CA GLY A 408 -20.81 9.66 -4.81
C GLY A 408 -19.82 10.81 -4.94
N ILE A 409 -18.82 10.63 -5.80
CA ILE A 409 -17.71 11.58 -6.00
C ILE A 409 -18.13 12.79 -6.84
N GLY A 410 -19.09 12.62 -7.77
CA GLY A 410 -19.56 13.71 -8.62
C GLY A 410 -18.80 13.86 -9.94
N ILE A 411 -18.07 12.83 -10.37
CA ILE A 411 -17.36 12.84 -11.66
C ILE A 411 -18.38 13.09 -12.79
N PRO A 412 -18.17 14.08 -13.67
CA PRO A 412 -19.09 14.40 -14.75
C PRO A 412 -19.38 13.21 -15.66
N ARG A 413 -20.63 13.08 -16.09
CA ARG A 413 -21.08 11.98 -16.97
C ARG A 413 -20.77 12.34 -18.42
N VAL A 414 -19.52 12.13 -18.83
CA VAL A 414 -19.08 12.33 -20.22
C VAL A 414 -20.00 11.54 -21.16
N GLY A 415 -20.49 12.19 -22.22
CA GLY A 415 -21.47 11.66 -23.17
C GLY A 415 -22.94 12.04 -22.88
N LEU A 416 -23.26 12.53 -21.68
CA LEU A 416 -24.59 13.06 -21.32
C LEU A 416 -24.53 14.51 -20.84
N GLU A 417 -23.46 14.88 -20.13
CA GLU A 417 -23.25 16.20 -19.56
C GLU A 417 -22.19 16.94 -20.38
N ALA A 418 -22.50 18.17 -20.82
CA ALA A 418 -21.51 19.02 -21.48
C ALA A 418 -20.48 19.49 -20.43
N THR A 419 -19.24 19.06 -20.54
CA THR A 419 -18.12 19.67 -19.83
C THR A 419 -18.01 21.13 -20.29
N LYS A 420 -17.96 22.08 -19.35
CA LYS A 420 -17.93 23.53 -19.66
C LYS A 420 -16.60 24.02 -20.23
N GLY A 421 -15.67 23.12 -20.53
CA GLY A 421 -14.44 23.33 -21.29
C GLY A 421 -14.50 22.78 -22.72
N GLY A 422 -15.64 22.93 -23.40
CA GLY A 422 -15.86 22.45 -24.77
C GLY A 422 -14.92 23.07 -25.81
N HIS A 423 -13.68 22.57 -25.91
CA HIS A 423 -12.94 22.62 -27.14
C HIS A 423 -13.54 21.58 -28.10
N ASN A 424 -14.19 22.05 -29.16
CA ASN A 424 -14.52 21.26 -30.35
C ASN A 424 -13.22 20.80 -31.04
N GLY A 425 -12.52 19.87 -30.40
CA GLY A 425 -11.19 19.37 -30.78
C GLY A 425 -11.19 17.89 -31.12
N THR A 426 -12.33 17.30 -31.50
CA THR A 426 -12.48 15.84 -31.71
C THR A 426 -11.76 15.30 -32.96
N LYS A 427 -10.76 16.03 -33.48
CA LYS A 427 -9.86 15.51 -34.51
C LYS A 427 -8.45 16.09 -34.43
N ALA A 428 -8.29 17.34 -34.02
CA ALA A 428 -6.97 17.98 -33.89
C ALA A 428 -6.31 17.75 -32.51
N VAL A 429 -7.10 17.49 -31.44
CA VAL A 429 -6.56 17.18 -30.11
C VAL A 429 -6.28 15.68 -29.98
N ILE A 430 -7.00 14.83 -30.71
CA ILE A 430 -6.77 13.37 -30.72
C ILE A 430 -5.43 13.00 -31.36
N ASP A 431 -4.96 13.80 -32.34
CA ASP A 431 -3.64 13.59 -32.95
C ASP A 431 -2.49 14.11 -32.06
N GLY A 432 -2.75 15.02 -31.11
CA GLY A 432 -1.80 15.44 -30.08
C GLY A 432 -1.91 14.66 -28.75
N ALA A 433 -3.05 14.04 -28.48
CA ALA A 433 -3.30 13.21 -27.30
C ALA A 433 -2.68 11.80 -27.40
N LYS A 434 -2.05 11.50 -28.54
CA LYS A 434 -1.05 10.42 -28.62
C LYS A 434 0.24 10.76 -27.86
N GLU A 435 0.40 12.00 -27.38
CA GLU A 435 1.49 12.42 -26.52
C GLU A 435 0.94 13.02 -25.20
N LYS A 436 0.83 12.14 -24.19
CA LYS A 436 0.96 12.44 -22.74
C LYS A 436 -0.11 13.24 -21.96
N GLY A 437 -1.34 13.45 -22.45
CA GLY A 437 -2.37 14.16 -21.68
C GLY A 437 -3.68 13.38 -21.49
N PHE A 438 -3.90 12.76 -20.33
CA PHE A 438 -5.24 12.34 -19.91
C PHE A 438 -6.10 13.59 -19.61
N LEU A 439 -6.91 14.01 -20.58
CA LEU A 439 -7.73 15.24 -20.50
C LEU A 439 -9.18 15.00 -20.07
N ASP A 440 -9.61 13.74 -20.00
CA ASP A 440 -10.94 13.43 -19.48
C ASP A 440 -10.96 13.56 -17.94
N PRO A 441 -12.09 13.95 -17.32
CA PRO A 441 -12.19 14.05 -15.86
C PRO A 441 -11.91 12.72 -15.14
N PHE A 442 -12.08 11.59 -15.82
CA PHE A 442 -11.84 10.26 -15.27
C PHE A 442 -11.33 9.28 -16.33
N GLN A 443 -10.33 8.50 -15.94
CA GLN A 443 -9.85 7.36 -16.72
C GLN A 443 -9.55 6.17 -15.84
N ALA A 444 -10.09 5.00 -16.19
CA ALA A 444 -9.74 3.75 -15.54
C ALA A 444 -8.46 3.17 -16.15
N VAL A 445 -7.48 2.81 -15.32
CA VAL A 445 -6.21 2.20 -15.75
C VAL A 445 -5.85 1.02 -14.86
N ASN A 446 -5.22 0.01 -15.47
CA ASN A 446 -4.58 -1.09 -14.75
C ASN A 446 -3.07 -0.91 -14.74
N LYS A 447 -2.53 -0.48 -15.89
CA LYS A 447 -1.11 -0.27 -16.10
C LYS A 447 -0.86 1.05 -16.78
N ILE A 448 0.25 1.68 -16.43
CA ILE A 448 0.81 2.86 -17.09
C ILE A 448 2.24 2.49 -17.47
N ASN A 449 2.59 2.60 -18.75
CA ASN A 449 3.89 2.19 -19.29
C ASN A 449 4.26 0.74 -18.90
N ASP A 450 3.31 -0.19 -19.02
CA ASP A 450 3.41 -1.62 -18.63
C ASP A 450 3.62 -1.93 -17.14
N VAL A 451 3.66 -0.91 -16.29
CA VAL A 451 3.77 -1.04 -14.82
C VAL A 451 2.38 -0.94 -14.19
N GLU A 452 2.05 -1.88 -13.32
CA GLU A 452 0.81 -1.86 -12.53
C GLU A 452 0.80 -0.65 -11.59
N VAL A 453 -0.29 0.11 -11.59
CA VAL A 453 -0.46 1.23 -10.66
C VAL A 453 -0.85 0.67 -9.30
N SER A 454 0.13 0.60 -8.38
CA SER A 454 -0.07 0.07 -7.03
C SER A 454 0.50 1.02 -5.99
N TRP A 455 -0.17 1.16 -4.85
CA TRP A 455 0.32 1.95 -3.71
C TRP A 455 1.70 1.47 -3.22
N THR A 456 2.05 0.20 -3.46
CA THR A 456 3.37 -0.36 -3.14
C THR A 456 4.50 0.38 -3.87
N LEU A 457 4.29 0.73 -5.14
CA LEU A 457 5.24 1.55 -5.91
C LEU A 457 5.41 2.92 -5.26
N GLY A 458 4.33 3.58 -4.86
CA GLY A 458 4.41 4.90 -4.24
C GLY A 458 5.15 4.90 -2.90
N LYS A 459 4.94 3.86 -2.07
CA LYS A 459 5.73 3.65 -0.84
C LYS A 459 7.22 3.49 -1.18
N MET A 460 7.56 2.72 -2.21
CA MET A 460 8.96 2.47 -2.56
C MET A 460 9.62 3.67 -3.25
N VAL A 461 8.90 4.44 -4.07
CA VAL A 461 9.36 5.72 -4.63
C VAL A 461 9.71 6.68 -3.49
N LEU A 462 8.82 6.82 -2.51
CA LEU A 462 9.04 7.66 -1.35
C LEU A 462 10.24 7.18 -0.51
N TYR A 463 10.37 5.86 -0.32
CA TYR A 463 11.54 5.27 0.35
C TYR A 463 12.84 5.55 -0.41
N ALA A 464 12.89 5.31 -1.72
CA ALA A 464 14.07 5.55 -2.55
C ALA A 464 14.47 7.03 -2.55
N ALA A 465 13.50 7.94 -2.66
CA ALA A 465 13.72 9.38 -2.54
C ALA A 465 14.33 9.78 -1.19
N SER A 466 13.94 9.11 -0.10
CA SER A 466 14.50 9.37 1.24
C SER A 466 15.97 8.97 1.40
N GLN A 467 16.46 8.06 0.55
CA GLN A 467 17.86 7.65 0.54
C GLN A 467 18.75 8.66 -0.18
N VAL A 468 18.18 9.62 -0.92
CA VAL A 468 18.96 10.63 -1.63
C VAL A 468 19.54 11.62 -0.60
N PRO A 469 20.87 11.83 -0.59
CA PRO A 469 21.48 12.77 0.36
C PRO A 469 21.01 14.20 0.08
N GLY A 470 20.94 15.01 1.15
CA GLY A 470 20.50 16.39 1.04
C GLY A 470 21.58 17.28 0.43
N PRO A 471 21.22 18.46 -0.10
CA PRO A 471 22.20 19.43 -0.56
C PRO A 471 23.04 19.98 0.60
N ASP A 472 22.47 20.03 1.81
CA ASP A 472 23.13 20.48 3.04
C ASP A 472 22.57 19.78 4.29
N ASP A 473 23.18 20.05 5.44
CA ASP A 473 22.75 19.53 6.76
C ASP A 473 21.39 20.08 7.22
N LYS A 474 20.80 21.03 6.48
CA LYS A 474 19.47 21.62 6.74
C LYS A 474 18.39 21.00 5.86
N ALA A 475 18.75 20.04 5.01
CA ALA A 475 17.82 19.41 4.09
C ALA A 475 16.64 18.79 4.84
N LEU A 476 15.44 19.21 4.44
CA LEU A 476 14.21 18.81 5.07
C LEU A 476 13.94 17.30 4.92
N ALA A 477 13.35 16.69 5.95
CA ALA A 477 13.07 15.25 5.98
C ALA A 477 12.06 14.83 4.91
N VAL A 478 12.33 13.70 4.25
CA VAL A 478 11.43 13.06 3.28
C VAL A 478 10.38 12.23 4.00
N GLY A 479 9.11 12.43 3.66
CA GLY A 479 7.99 11.85 4.38
C GLY A 479 6.71 12.65 4.16
N PHE A 480 5.69 12.39 4.99
CA PHE A 480 4.43 13.12 4.93
C PHE A 480 3.80 13.28 6.31
N GLY A 481 2.99 14.32 6.49
CA GLY A 481 2.27 14.58 7.74
C GLY A 481 1.21 15.67 7.56
N SER A 482 0.58 16.09 8.66
CA SER A 482 -0.37 17.21 8.61
C SER A 482 0.28 18.50 8.10
N ASN A 483 -0.43 19.25 7.26
CA ASN A 483 0.06 20.51 6.69
C ASN A 483 -0.12 21.67 7.68
N ILE A 484 0.68 21.67 8.75
CA ILE A 484 0.63 22.70 9.79
C ILE A 484 1.57 23.87 9.43
N PRO A 485 1.13 25.14 9.51
CA PRO A 485 2.01 26.29 9.28
C PRO A 485 3.18 26.34 10.28
N GLY A 486 4.41 26.39 9.79
CA GLY A 486 5.62 26.58 10.62
C GLY A 486 6.85 25.84 10.11
N SER A 487 8.00 26.08 10.76
CA SER A 487 9.28 25.43 10.43
C SER A 487 9.53 24.12 11.18
N VAL A 488 8.62 23.71 12.07
CA VAL A 488 8.73 22.50 12.90
C VAL A 488 7.93 21.38 12.26
N LEU A 489 8.53 20.19 12.12
CA LEU A 489 7.83 19.01 11.63
C LEU A 489 6.62 18.68 12.52
N PRO A 490 5.47 18.34 11.94
CA PRO A 490 4.29 18.03 12.72
C PRO A 490 4.51 16.72 13.50
N LYS A 491 3.81 16.55 14.63
CA LYS A 491 3.99 15.37 15.49
C LYS A 491 3.61 14.06 14.80
N ASP A 492 2.73 14.12 13.81
CA ASP A 492 2.26 12.99 12.99
C ASP A 492 3.11 12.80 11.72
N PHE A 493 4.26 13.48 11.59
CA PHE A 493 5.13 13.32 10.43
C PHE A 493 5.70 11.90 10.35
N GLN A 494 5.38 11.20 9.27
CA GLN A 494 5.86 9.87 8.97
C GLN A 494 7.06 9.93 8.05
N PHE A 495 8.20 9.45 8.54
CA PHE A 495 9.42 9.34 7.75
C PHE A 495 9.33 8.19 6.75
N ALA A 496 9.76 8.44 5.53
CA ALA A 496 9.72 7.48 4.44
C ALA A 496 10.52 6.18 4.71
N GLY A 497 11.69 6.31 5.33
CA GLY A 497 12.65 5.21 5.58
C GLY A 497 12.78 4.76 7.04
N GLY A 498 11.91 5.23 7.93
CA GLY A 498 12.11 5.09 9.38
C GLY A 498 13.28 5.92 9.89
N ASN A 499 13.63 5.80 11.18
CA ASN A 499 14.83 6.40 11.75
C ASN A 499 16.08 5.68 11.21
N ALA A 500 16.32 5.78 9.90
CA ALA A 500 17.49 5.23 9.26
C ALA A 500 18.69 6.09 9.68
N ILE A 501 19.58 5.49 10.45
CA ILE A 501 20.97 5.92 10.58
C ILE A 501 21.47 6.15 9.16
N PRO A 502 21.97 7.36 8.80
CA PRO A 502 22.59 7.54 7.51
C PRO A 502 23.66 6.46 7.36
N LEU A 503 23.53 5.61 6.34
CA LEU A 503 24.61 4.72 5.93
C LEU A 503 25.88 5.58 5.84
N PRO A 504 27.02 5.12 6.40
CA PRO A 504 28.25 5.88 6.35
C PRO A 504 28.49 6.39 4.93
N SER A 505 28.80 7.68 4.82
CA SER A 505 29.27 8.30 3.60
C SER A 505 30.66 7.75 3.24
N ASP A 506 30.70 6.49 2.84
CA ASP A 506 31.82 5.86 2.17
C ASP A 506 31.48 5.98 0.66
N LEU A 507 32.25 6.67 -0.16
CA LEU A 507 33.66 6.43 -0.43
C LEU A 507 34.25 7.69 -1.11
N LYS A 508 35.40 8.16 -0.64
CA LYS A 508 36.63 8.24 -1.45
C LYS A 508 36.64 7.20 -2.57
N ASP A 509 36.40 7.67 -3.80
CA ASP A 509 36.63 6.91 -5.03
C ASP A 509 38.03 6.28 -4.99
N ASP A 510 38.06 4.95 -5.13
CA ASP A 510 39.20 4.23 -5.66
C ASP A 510 39.30 4.61 -7.14
N ASP A 511 40.16 5.58 -7.45
CA ASP A 511 41.04 5.62 -8.62
C ASP A 511 41.83 6.95 -8.54
N ASP A 512 43.16 6.85 -8.54
CA ASP A 512 44.15 7.94 -8.59
C ASP A 512 44.26 8.93 -7.41
N VAL A 513 44.82 8.52 -6.25
CA VAL A 513 45.53 9.49 -5.35
C VAL A 513 46.74 8.88 -4.63
N ASP A 514 47.85 9.61 -4.80
CA ASP A 514 49.20 9.51 -4.26
C ASP A 514 49.32 9.06 -2.78
N TRP A 515 50.24 8.14 -2.51
CA TRP A 515 50.37 7.47 -1.20
C TRP A 515 50.96 8.36 -0.11
N HIS A 516 51.62 9.46 -0.50
CA HIS A 516 52.30 10.36 0.43
C HIS A 516 51.34 11.16 1.33
N ASP A 517 50.16 11.53 0.83
CA ASP A 517 49.22 12.37 1.58
C ASP A 517 48.41 11.61 2.64
N LYS A 518 48.26 10.28 2.48
CA LYS A 518 47.61 9.42 3.50
C LYS A 518 48.42 9.31 4.80
N LEU A 519 49.71 9.65 4.79
CA LEU A 519 50.59 9.46 5.95
C LEU A 519 50.57 10.65 6.92
N PHE A 520 50.25 11.87 6.46
CA PHE A 520 50.49 13.09 7.24
C PHE A 520 49.27 13.98 7.50
N THR A 521 48.10 13.72 6.92
CA THR A 521 46.97 14.68 6.96
C THR A 521 45.63 14.15 7.48
N SER A 522 45.59 13.10 8.31
CA SER A 522 44.34 12.71 9.02
C SER A 522 44.44 12.85 10.54
N SER A 523 43.59 13.71 11.10
CA SER A 523 43.43 13.96 12.54
C SER A 523 42.81 12.76 13.26
N SER A 524 43.65 11.90 13.83
CA SER A 524 43.24 10.86 14.79
C SER A 524 44.14 10.89 16.01
N SER A 525 43.57 11.21 17.18
CA SER A 525 44.25 11.38 18.47
C SER A 525 44.87 10.11 19.06
N ARG A 526 44.87 8.98 18.32
CA ARG A 526 45.40 7.68 18.80
C ARG A 526 46.46 7.03 17.90
N ARG A 527 46.90 7.68 16.81
CA ARG A 527 47.92 7.10 15.90
C ARG A 527 49.37 7.51 16.18
N LEU A 528 49.63 8.66 16.84
CA LEU A 528 50.98 9.03 17.28
C LEU A 528 51.64 7.98 18.19
N PRO A 529 50.94 7.37 19.18
CA PRO A 529 51.55 6.35 20.03
C PRO A 529 51.93 5.07 19.26
N GLY A 530 51.12 4.66 18.28
CA GLY A 530 51.35 3.42 17.51
C GLY A 530 52.50 3.52 16.52
N PHE A 531 52.64 4.67 15.83
CA PHE A 531 53.78 4.92 14.94
C PHE A 531 55.10 5.05 15.73
N LEU A 532 55.06 5.73 16.88
CA LEU A 532 56.22 5.80 17.78
C LEU A 532 56.58 4.42 18.37
N LEU A 533 55.59 3.59 18.69
CA LEU A 533 55.81 2.21 19.13
C LEU A 533 56.45 1.36 18.02
N PHE A 534 55.98 1.50 16.77
CA PHE A 534 56.54 0.79 15.62
C PHE A 534 57.98 1.21 15.32
N LEU A 535 58.28 2.51 15.38
CA LEU A 535 59.64 3.03 15.28
C LEU A 535 60.53 2.54 16.42
N LEU A 536 60.01 2.48 17.66
CA LEU A 536 60.73 1.93 18.80
C LEU A 536 61.06 0.44 18.58
N ILE A 537 60.10 -0.35 18.07
CA ILE A 537 60.31 -1.77 17.75
C ILE A 537 61.39 -1.92 16.67
N LEU A 538 61.37 -1.09 15.62
CA LEU A 538 62.40 -1.11 14.58
C LEU A 538 63.78 -0.69 15.12
N LEU A 539 63.86 0.29 16.02
CA LEU A 539 65.11 0.69 16.67
C LEU A 539 65.65 -0.41 17.59
N VAL A 540 64.78 -1.09 18.34
CA VAL A 540 65.16 -2.23 19.19
C VAL A 540 65.61 -3.41 18.32
N ALA A 541 64.90 -3.71 17.22
CA ALA A 541 65.31 -4.74 16.28
C ALA A 541 66.66 -4.40 15.62
N ALA A 542 66.87 -3.17 15.17
CA ALA A 542 68.15 -2.71 14.63
C ALA A 542 69.28 -2.78 15.67
N PHE A 543 69.00 -2.41 16.92
CA PHE A 543 69.95 -2.57 18.03
C PHE A 543 70.28 -4.05 18.28
N LEU A 544 69.28 -4.94 18.24
CA LEU A 544 69.41 -6.39 18.41
C LEU A 544 70.00 -7.13 17.19
N LEU A 545 70.10 -6.48 16.03
CA LEU A 545 70.77 -7.01 14.84
C LEU A 545 72.17 -6.43 14.64
N CYS A 546 72.49 -5.28 15.24
CA CYS A 546 73.85 -4.78 15.30
C CYS A 546 74.69 -5.69 16.22
N GLY A 547 75.78 -6.25 15.70
CA GLY A 547 76.66 -7.18 16.43
C GLY A 547 77.12 -6.66 17.80
N ARG A 548 77.43 -7.60 18.70
CA ARG A 548 77.68 -7.38 20.15
C ARG A 548 78.69 -6.27 20.45
N GLU A 549 79.67 -6.05 19.57
CA GLU A 549 80.71 -5.02 19.72
C GLU A 549 80.23 -3.58 19.43
N ARG A 550 79.25 -3.39 18.55
CA ARG A 550 78.69 -2.05 18.26
C ARG A 550 77.75 -1.55 19.37
N ARG A 551 77.05 -2.47 20.07
CA ARG A 551 76.17 -2.13 21.20
C ARG A 551 76.93 -1.55 22.40
N SER A 552 78.11 -2.09 22.71
CA SER A 552 78.95 -1.57 23.80
C SER A 552 79.52 -0.18 23.55
N SER A 553 79.71 0.20 22.28
CA SER A 553 80.16 1.55 21.92
C SER A 553 79.04 2.59 22.03
N LEU A 554 77.80 2.22 21.70
CA LEU A 554 76.63 3.12 21.79
C LEU A 554 76.21 3.35 23.25
N LEU A 555 76.21 2.31 24.08
CA LEU A 555 75.90 2.43 25.52
C LEU A 555 76.94 3.27 26.28
N ARG A 556 78.22 3.23 25.86
CA ARG A 556 79.28 4.10 26.42
C ARG A 556 79.14 5.57 25.99
N LYS A 557 78.61 5.86 24.80
CA LYS A 557 78.33 7.24 24.35
C LYS A 557 77.03 7.82 24.93
N ALA A 558 76.08 6.97 25.30
CA ALA A 558 74.80 7.35 25.89
C ALA A 558 74.83 7.51 27.44
N GLY A 559 76.01 7.48 28.07
CA GLY A 559 76.16 7.80 29.50
C GLY A 559 75.80 6.69 30.49
N PHE A 560 75.46 5.48 30.04
CA PHE A 560 75.19 4.35 30.93
C PHE A 560 76.50 3.61 31.27
N SER A 561 77.17 4.07 32.34
CA SER A 561 78.31 3.36 32.92
C SER A 561 77.82 2.21 33.82
N PRO A 562 78.28 0.95 33.65
CA PRO A 562 77.99 -0.10 34.61
C PRO A 562 78.81 0.17 35.88
N GLY A 563 78.11 0.41 36.99
CA GLY A 563 78.70 0.60 38.31
C GLY A 563 79.58 -0.58 38.72
N LYS A 564 80.75 -0.23 39.27
CA LYS A 564 81.72 -1.15 39.91
C LYS A 564 81.02 -2.07 40.90
N GLY A 565 81.29 -3.37 40.75
CA GLY A 565 80.80 -4.40 41.65
C GLY A 565 81.39 -4.34 43.06
N ASN A 566 80.66 -4.93 43.98
CA ASN A 566 81.19 -5.44 45.24
C ASN A 566 81.02 -6.97 45.27
N LYS A 567 82.08 -7.66 45.70
CA LYS A 567 82.29 -9.11 45.62
C LYS A 567 81.65 -9.87 46.80
N ARG A 568 81.48 -11.20 46.57
CA ARG A 568 81.33 -12.35 47.51
C ARG A 568 79.89 -12.59 48.01
N LYS A 569 79.36 -13.82 48.07
CA LYS A 569 79.92 -15.16 48.40
C LYS A 569 79.07 -16.29 47.76
N SER A 570 79.66 -17.48 47.71
CA SER A 570 79.22 -18.76 47.14
C SER A 570 78.14 -19.52 47.94
N ASN A 571 77.24 -20.26 47.28
CA ASN A 571 77.12 -21.73 47.32
C ASN A 571 75.92 -22.27 46.47
N PRO A 572 75.92 -23.58 46.10
CA PRO A 572 75.09 -24.17 45.03
C PRO A 572 73.84 -24.90 45.57
N VAL A 573 73.15 -25.68 44.70
CA VAL A 573 71.98 -26.61 44.94
C VAL A 573 70.62 -25.90 44.67
N THR A 574 69.62 -26.35 43.89
CA THR A 574 69.24 -27.57 43.12
C THR A 574 67.98 -27.26 42.29
N ASN A 575 67.72 -28.06 41.24
CA ASN A 575 66.40 -28.56 40.76
C ASN A 575 65.28 -27.56 40.37
N SER A 576 64.42 -27.78 39.38
CA SER A 576 64.15 -28.87 38.44
C SER A 576 62.88 -28.52 37.64
N ILE A 577 62.67 -29.21 36.51
CA ILE A 577 61.40 -29.40 35.78
C ILE A 577 60.94 -28.16 34.97
N GLY A 578 60.56 -28.26 33.69
CA GLY A 578 60.39 -29.38 32.76
C GLY A 578 59.77 -28.78 31.49
N LYS A 579 60.40 -28.96 30.33
CA LYS A 579 59.91 -29.85 29.27
C LYS A 579 58.41 -29.69 28.97
N LEU A 580 58.12 -29.12 27.81
CA LEU A 580 57.36 -29.81 26.77
C LEU A 580 57.70 -29.21 25.39
N PHE A 581 58.52 -29.98 24.68
CA PHE A 581 58.74 -29.98 23.22
C PHE A 581 57.39 -30.09 22.48
N GLY A 582 57.24 -29.75 21.20
CA GLY A 582 58.22 -29.38 20.20
C GLY A 582 57.61 -29.47 18.78
N ASN A 583 58.30 -28.77 17.89
CA ASN A 583 58.41 -28.94 16.43
C ASN A 583 58.32 -30.39 15.91
N ASN A 584 57.73 -30.63 14.73
CA ASN A 584 58.44 -30.61 13.43
C ASN A 584 57.58 -31.06 12.22
N ASN A 585 57.73 -30.28 11.14
CA ASN A 585 57.71 -30.58 9.69
C ASN A 585 57.86 -32.04 9.19
N SER A 586 57.20 -32.34 8.06
CA SER A 586 57.82 -32.55 6.72
C SER A 586 56.83 -33.04 5.63
N GLY A 587 56.81 -32.43 4.43
CA GLY A 587 56.31 -33.04 3.16
C GLY A 587 57.47 -33.72 2.39
N PRO A 588 57.49 -33.89 1.04
CA PRO A 588 56.46 -33.71 -0.04
C PRO A 588 56.47 -34.82 -1.16
N SER A 589 55.63 -34.74 -2.23
CA SER A 589 55.97 -34.90 -3.69
C SER A 589 54.77 -35.24 -4.63
N TYR A 590 54.97 -35.03 -5.93
CA TYR A 590 54.09 -34.74 -7.09
C TYR A 590 53.67 -35.95 -7.96
N GLU A 591 52.55 -35.89 -8.72
CA GLU A 591 52.42 -36.44 -10.10
C GLU A 591 51.22 -35.85 -10.90
N ARG A 592 51.33 -35.86 -12.24
CA ARG A 592 50.57 -35.14 -13.28
C ARG A 592 49.85 -36.14 -14.19
N VAL A 593 48.61 -35.88 -14.63
CA VAL A 593 48.06 -36.39 -15.91
C VAL A 593 47.12 -35.35 -16.55
N LEU A 594 47.34 -35.10 -17.84
CA LEU A 594 46.50 -34.33 -18.77
C LEU A 594 45.68 -35.32 -19.62
N GLU A 595 44.43 -34.98 -19.95
CA GLU A 595 43.85 -35.35 -21.25
C GLU A 595 42.68 -34.42 -21.60
N GLY A 596 42.62 -34.00 -22.87
CA GLY A 596 41.60 -33.13 -23.44
C GLY A 596 40.87 -33.77 -24.62
N GLY A 597 39.79 -33.14 -25.06
CA GLY A 597 38.99 -33.49 -26.25
C GLY A 597 37.64 -32.76 -26.19
N VAL A 598 37.47 -31.58 -26.79
CA VAL A 598 37.01 -31.29 -28.18
C VAL A 598 35.47 -31.44 -28.35
N GLY A 599 34.84 -30.38 -28.90
CA GLY A 599 33.38 -30.05 -28.90
C GLY A 599 32.47 -30.91 -29.80
N PRO A 600 31.33 -30.40 -30.38
CA PRO A 600 30.90 -29.00 -30.60
C PRO A 600 29.41 -28.66 -30.21
N ASP A 601 29.07 -27.37 -30.36
CA ASP A 601 27.74 -26.73 -30.53
C ASP A 601 26.85 -27.41 -31.61
N PRO A 602 25.55 -27.07 -31.91
CA PRO A 602 24.67 -25.97 -31.45
C PRO A 602 23.15 -26.31 -31.30
N SER A 603 22.34 -25.25 -31.10
CA SER A 603 20.91 -25.04 -31.44
C SER A 603 19.77 -25.64 -30.59
N ASP A 604 18.88 -24.76 -30.10
CA ASP A 604 17.40 -24.78 -30.25
C ASP A 604 16.87 -23.50 -29.54
N PHE A 605 16.24 -22.50 -30.19
CA PHE A 605 14.97 -22.42 -30.90
C PHE A 605 13.71 -22.72 -30.04
N GLU A 606 13.01 -21.61 -29.74
CA GLU A 606 11.58 -21.39 -29.41
C GLU A 606 10.70 -22.51 -28.80
N LEU A 607 10.00 -22.20 -27.68
CA LEU A 607 8.56 -21.87 -27.65
C LEU A 607 7.95 -21.88 -26.22
N ASP A 608 7.19 -20.82 -25.97
CA ASP A 608 5.94 -20.65 -25.22
C ASP A 608 5.42 -21.63 -24.15
N ASP A 609 4.95 -20.98 -23.07
CA ASP A 609 3.74 -21.21 -22.26
C ASP A 609 3.30 -22.65 -21.91
N MET A 610 3.46 -23.01 -20.64
CA MET A 610 2.54 -23.91 -19.93
C MET A 610 2.36 -23.49 -18.46
N ASN A 611 1.14 -23.09 -18.12
CA ASN A 611 0.55 -23.27 -16.79
C ASN A 611 -0.28 -24.56 -16.86
N ASP A 612 -0.29 -25.35 -15.79
CA ASP A 612 -1.51 -26.06 -15.41
C ASP A 612 -1.53 -26.35 -13.90
N ASP A 613 -2.68 -26.02 -13.31
CA ASP A 613 -3.09 -26.34 -11.96
C ASP A 613 -3.40 -27.85 -11.85
N SER A 614 -3.12 -28.44 -10.69
CA SER A 614 -3.54 -29.81 -10.38
C SER A 614 -4.42 -29.82 -9.14
N ASP A 615 -5.72 -29.98 -9.35
CA ASP A 615 -6.67 -30.44 -8.35
C ASP A 615 -6.79 -31.97 -8.46
N SER A 616 -6.75 -32.65 -7.32
CA SER A 616 -6.99 -34.10 -7.22
C SER A 616 -8.22 -34.37 -6.37
N ASP A 617 -9.32 -34.73 -7.05
CA ASP A 617 -10.48 -35.36 -6.44
C ASP A 617 -10.33 -36.88 -6.47
N ASN A 618 -10.58 -37.49 -5.31
CA ASN A 618 -10.40 -38.91 -5.05
C ASN A 618 -11.77 -39.60 -5.02
N SER A 619 -12.00 -40.59 -5.89
CA SER A 619 -13.15 -41.51 -5.77
C SER A 619 -12.76 -42.97 -6.02
N ASN A 620 -13.39 -43.84 -5.24
CA ASN A 620 -13.04 -45.24 -4.96
C ASN A 620 -13.13 -46.22 -6.14
N GLY A 621 -12.24 -47.23 -6.16
CA GLY A 621 -12.39 -48.47 -6.92
C GLY A 621 -11.35 -49.54 -6.57
N ARG A 622 -11.80 -50.67 -6.00
CA ARG A 622 -11.05 -51.84 -5.49
C ARG A 622 -10.27 -52.62 -6.59
N THR A 623 -9.15 -53.30 -6.28
CA THR A 623 -8.97 -54.78 -6.13
C THR A 623 -7.48 -55.19 -5.84
N SER A 624 -7.30 -56.23 -4.98
CA SER A 624 -6.19 -57.22 -4.79
C SER A 624 -4.71 -56.83 -4.94
N GLY A 625 -3.74 -57.19 -4.09
CA GLY A 625 -3.70 -58.06 -2.90
C GLY A 625 -2.27 -58.23 -2.35
N TRP A 626 -2.18 -58.87 -1.18
CA TRP A 626 -1.02 -59.55 -0.54
C TRP A 626 0.13 -58.71 0.07
N ALA A 627 0.13 -58.60 1.41
CA ALA A 627 1.12 -59.21 2.33
C ALA A 627 1.34 -58.39 3.62
N THR A 628 0.86 -58.93 4.74
CA THR A 628 1.20 -58.65 6.16
C THR A 628 2.70 -58.87 6.47
N PRO A 629 3.29 -58.34 7.59
CA PRO A 629 2.80 -58.44 8.98
C PRO A 629 2.81 -57.11 9.78
N LYS A 630 1.79 -56.79 10.59
CA LYS A 630 1.51 -57.19 12.00
C LYS A 630 2.58 -56.77 13.04
N ALA A 631 2.25 -55.76 13.86
CA ALA A 631 2.19 -55.78 15.34
C ALA A 631 1.69 -54.41 15.87
N ASN A 632 0.42 -54.29 16.29
CA ASN A 632 -0.11 -54.40 17.66
C ASN A 632 0.16 -53.14 18.52
N ASN A 633 -0.74 -52.15 18.63
CA ASN A 633 -2.06 -52.03 19.29
C ASN A 633 -2.01 -51.70 20.80
N ASN A 634 -2.98 -50.87 21.20
CA ASN A 634 -3.42 -50.40 22.54
C ASN A 634 -2.81 -49.07 23.01
N GLY A 635 -3.55 -48.03 23.41
CA GLY A 635 -4.99 -47.91 23.61
C GLY A 635 -5.27 -47.00 24.81
N PHE A 636 -6.26 -46.12 24.63
CA PHE A 636 -7.17 -45.55 25.64
C PHE A 636 -6.71 -44.43 26.60
N SER A 637 -7.62 -43.44 26.69
CA SER A 637 -8.05 -42.65 27.86
C SER A 637 -7.48 -41.24 28.08
N SER A 638 -8.36 -40.26 27.85
CA SER A 638 -8.42 -39.01 28.63
C SER A 638 -8.62 -39.31 30.13
N PRO A 639 -8.30 -38.36 31.02
CA PRO A 639 -9.41 -37.63 31.63
C PRO A 639 -9.17 -36.13 31.86
N VAL A 640 -10.30 -35.43 31.90
CA VAL A 640 -10.52 -34.10 32.47
C VAL A 640 -10.45 -34.16 34.00
N LEU A 641 -9.85 -33.16 34.68
CA LEU A 641 -10.43 -32.49 35.86
C LEU A 641 -9.58 -31.33 36.42
N HIS A 642 -10.32 -30.29 36.78
CA HIS A 642 -10.01 -29.06 37.50
C HIS A 642 -9.03 -29.15 38.69
N SER A 643 -8.22 -28.10 38.90
CA SER A 643 -8.37 -27.11 40.01
C SER A 643 -7.04 -26.45 40.43
N SER A 644 -7.02 -25.11 40.39
CA SER A 644 -6.11 -24.21 41.15
C SER A 644 -6.47 -24.20 42.65
N PRO A 645 -5.87 -23.38 43.55
CA PRO A 645 -4.52 -22.79 43.61
C PRO A 645 -3.86 -23.00 45.00
N ARG A 646 -2.55 -22.70 45.16
CA ARG A 646 -2.05 -22.05 46.39
C ARG A 646 -0.68 -21.40 46.24
N SER A 647 -0.66 -20.15 46.69
CA SER A 647 0.43 -19.19 46.83
C SER A 647 1.39 -19.55 47.96
N ALA A 648 2.69 -19.19 47.85
CA ALA A 648 3.31 -18.16 48.71
C ALA A 648 4.86 -18.15 48.69
N ARG A 649 5.37 -16.90 48.57
CA ARG A 649 6.62 -16.30 49.10
C ARG A 649 7.93 -16.53 48.35
N VAL A 650 8.45 -15.53 47.61
CA VAL A 650 9.08 -14.24 48.01
C VAL A 650 10.55 -14.40 48.36
N ASN A 651 11.41 -13.80 47.53
CA ASN A 651 12.58 -13.05 47.97
C ASN A 651 12.81 -11.85 47.03
N LEU A 652 12.71 -10.64 47.61
CA LEU A 652 13.12 -9.37 47.04
C LEU A 652 14.65 -9.21 47.18
N TYR A 653 15.32 -8.58 46.20
CA TYR A 653 16.00 -7.29 46.38
C TYR A 653 16.49 -6.71 45.02
N ASN A 654 16.06 -5.46 44.76
CA ASN A 654 16.53 -4.37 43.87
C ASN A 654 17.60 -4.61 42.78
N GLY A 655 17.56 -4.00 41.59
CA GLY A 655 16.67 -2.97 41.04
C GLY A 655 17.43 -2.12 39.99
N HIS A 656 16.81 -1.80 38.85
CA HIS A 656 16.96 -0.56 38.06
C HIS A 656 15.96 -0.60 36.88
N GLN A 657 15.19 0.48 36.75
CA GLN A 657 13.98 0.61 35.93
C GLN A 657 14.18 1.77 34.93
N PRO A 658 13.87 1.62 33.63
CA PRO A 658 13.59 2.72 32.72
C PRO A 658 12.06 2.89 32.49
N PRO A 659 11.60 4.06 32.03
CA PRO A 659 10.19 4.47 32.11
C PRO A 659 9.31 3.85 31.01
N GLN A 660 8.09 3.46 31.37
CA GLN A 660 7.00 3.18 30.45
C GLN A 660 6.21 4.46 30.13
N PRO A 661 5.66 4.61 28.91
CA PRO A 661 4.49 5.44 28.67
C PRO A 661 3.20 4.60 28.70
N SER A 662 2.26 5.04 29.53
CA SER A 662 0.92 4.48 29.70
C SER A 662 -0.17 5.28 28.95
N GLY A 663 -1.18 4.58 28.44
CA GLY A 663 -2.49 5.09 28.00
C GLY A 663 -2.74 4.82 26.50
N GLY A 664 -3.73 4.04 26.04
CA GLY A 664 -5.02 3.64 26.63
C GLY A 664 -6.09 4.68 26.30
N TYR A 665 -6.85 4.50 25.21
CA TYR A 665 -8.11 5.22 24.97
C TYR A 665 -9.14 4.33 24.26
N PHE A 666 -10.30 4.21 24.92
CA PHE A 666 -11.58 3.68 24.44
C PHE A 666 -12.55 4.87 24.21
N ASP A 667 -13.62 4.59 23.48
CA ASP A 667 -14.70 5.45 22.96
C ASP A 667 -15.46 6.43 23.91
N GLY A 668 -15.82 7.59 23.32
CA GLY A 668 -17.07 8.41 23.50
C GLY A 668 -17.28 9.23 24.80
N PRO A 669 -18.36 10.05 24.95
CA PRO A 669 -19.20 10.79 23.99
C PRO A 669 -19.54 12.28 24.42
N VAL A 670 -20.31 13.00 23.57
CA VAL A 670 -21.28 14.12 23.80
C VAL A 670 -21.09 15.08 25.00
N ALA A 671 -20.99 16.40 24.73
CA ALA A 671 -21.44 17.41 25.68
C ALA A 671 -21.98 18.70 25.03
N HIS A 672 -23.13 19.09 25.56
CA HIS A 672 -23.95 20.25 25.28
C HIS A 672 -23.27 21.61 25.51
N ALA A 673 -23.80 22.59 24.78
CA ALA A 673 -23.66 24.02 25.01
C ALA A 673 -24.06 24.45 26.44
N SER A 674 -23.29 25.39 26.99
CA SER A 674 -23.77 26.33 27.99
C SER A 674 -23.17 27.70 27.74
N SER A 675 -24.07 28.64 27.50
CA SER A 675 -23.94 30.08 27.36
C SER A 675 -23.35 30.79 28.58
N ALA A 676 -22.49 31.80 28.35
CA ALA A 676 -22.33 32.94 29.24
C ALA A 676 -22.00 34.20 28.43
N LEU A 677 -22.77 35.27 28.72
CA LEU A 677 -22.76 36.58 28.11
C LEU A 677 -21.48 37.38 28.39
N SER A 678 -21.04 38.21 27.43
CA SER A 678 -20.59 39.59 27.69
C SER A 678 -20.80 40.47 26.45
N LEU A 679 -21.55 41.56 26.65
CA LEU A 679 -21.80 42.64 25.69
C LEU A 679 -20.55 43.49 25.44
N ALA A 680 -20.34 43.92 24.20
CA ALA A 680 -19.90 45.28 23.88
C ALA A 680 -20.31 45.68 22.44
N THR A 681 -20.73 46.93 22.31
CA THR A 681 -21.50 47.57 21.24
C THR A 681 -20.67 48.15 20.08
N THR A 682 -21.28 48.14 18.89
CA THR A 682 -21.03 48.80 17.56
C THR A 682 -20.66 50.30 17.59
N PRO A 683 -20.25 51.01 16.48
CA PRO A 683 -20.58 50.85 15.03
C PRO A 683 -19.36 51.02 14.08
N GLY A 684 -19.35 50.82 12.76
CA GLY A 684 -20.29 50.62 11.66
C GLY A 684 -19.58 51.13 10.38
N LEU A 685 -19.74 50.47 9.22
CA LEU A 685 -19.73 51.03 7.85
C LEU A 685 -19.63 49.89 6.80
N HIS A 686 -20.69 49.74 5.99
CA HIS A 686 -20.65 49.08 4.67
C HIS A 686 -20.44 50.15 3.58
N PRO A 687 -19.93 49.79 2.39
CA PRO A 687 -20.86 49.50 1.28
C PRO A 687 -20.41 48.42 0.26
N GLY A 688 -21.40 47.65 -0.24
CA GLY A 688 -21.49 47.02 -1.58
C GLY A 688 -20.60 45.80 -1.85
N GLY A 689 -21.06 44.60 -2.25
CA GLY A 689 -22.31 44.21 -2.88
C GLY A 689 -22.00 43.51 -4.22
N ARG A 690 -22.09 42.17 -4.26
CA ARG A 690 -22.52 41.36 -5.42
C ARG A 690 -22.68 39.90 -4.99
N GLY A 691 -23.92 39.43 -5.04
CA GLY A 691 -24.28 38.04 -4.79
C GLY A 691 -24.53 37.25 -6.07
N GLY A 692 -24.83 35.97 -5.84
CA GLY A 692 -25.35 35.00 -6.81
C GLY A 692 -24.49 33.73 -6.79
N LEU A 693 -25.02 32.51 -6.74
CA LEU A 693 -26.40 32.02 -6.80
C LEU A 693 -26.39 30.58 -6.25
N LEU A 694 -27.26 30.31 -5.27
CA LEU A 694 -27.64 28.96 -4.84
C LEU A 694 -28.43 28.29 -5.98
N ALA A 695 -27.95 27.16 -6.48
CA ALA A 695 -28.71 26.31 -7.39
C ALA A 695 -29.35 25.16 -6.60
N ARG A 696 -30.68 25.16 -6.62
CA ARG A 696 -31.60 24.23 -5.98
C ARG A 696 -31.49 22.82 -6.55
N THR A 697 -31.55 21.85 -5.65
CA THR A 697 -31.97 20.47 -5.88
C THR A 697 -33.47 20.43 -6.15
N GLU A 698 -33.89 19.87 -7.30
CA GLU A 698 -35.11 19.07 -7.48
C GLU A 698 -35.27 18.72 -8.97
N SER A 699 -35.42 17.43 -9.29
CA SER A 699 -36.21 16.97 -10.44
C SER A 699 -36.56 15.49 -10.27
N ARG A 700 -37.67 15.28 -9.59
CA ARG A 700 -38.61 14.18 -9.85
C ARG A 700 -39.36 14.59 -11.12
N GLU A 701 -39.45 13.74 -12.13
CA GLU A 701 -40.72 13.49 -12.83
C GLU A 701 -40.67 12.30 -13.80
N GLN A 702 -41.75 11.53 -13.72
CA GLN A 702 -42.09 10.39 -14.55
C GLN A 702 -42.72 10.84 -15.88
N LEU A 703 -42.54 9.97 -16.88
CA LEU A 703 -43.20 9.91 -18.18
C LEU A 703 -44.70 10.29 -18.20
N ALA A 704 -45.10 11.13 -19.16
CA ALA A 704 -46.36 10.98 -19.90
C ALA A 704 -46.34 11.73 -21.26
N THR A 705 -46.38 10.92 -22.32
CA THR A 705 -47.05 11.06 -23.64
C THR A 705 -47.37 12.44 -24.24
N ALA A 706 -46.91 12.58 -25.49
CA ALA A 706 -47.26 13.60 -26.47
C ALA A 706 -48.77 13.71 -26.78
N THR A 707 -49.26 14.93 -27.01
CA THR A 707 -50.04 15.33 -28.22
C THR A 707 -50.39 16.84 -28.23
N LEU A 708 -49.95 17.50 -29.30
CA LEU A 708 -50.62 18.53 -30.13
C LEU A 708 -51.39 19.73 -29.52
N ARG A 709 -50.80 20.92 -29.79
CA ARG A 709 -51.34 22.15 -30.43
C ARG A 709 -52.51 22.96 -29.83
N SER A 710 -52.29 24.29 -29.88
CA SER A 710 -53.24 25.44 -29.81
C SER A 710 -53.65 25.82 -28.38
N GLY A 711 -53.68 27.08 -27.92
CA GLY A 711 -53.54 28.40 -28.54
C GLY A 711 -54.34 29.41 -27.70
N SER A 712 -53.64 30.42 -27.13
CA SER A 712 -54.10 31.77 -26.74
C SER A 712 -55.22 32.02 -25.69
N ARG A 713 -54.98 33.09 -24.90
CA ARG A 713 -55.90 34.07 -24.26
C ARG A 713 -56.41 33.87 -22.82
N SER A 714 -55.67 34.49 -21.89
CA SER A 714 -56.02 35.67 -21.05
C SER A 714 -57.40 35.83 -20.36
N ARG A 715 -57.26 36.18 -19.05
CA ARG A 715 -58.03 37.13 -18.19
C ARG A 715 -59.21 36.62 -17.33
N ALA A 716 -58.92 36.61 -16.01
CA ALA A 716 -59.57 37.30 -14.89
C ALA A 716 -61.07 37.08 -14.59
N ALA A 717 -61.36 36.53 -13.40
CA ALA A 717 -62.19 37.15 -12.35
C ALA A 717 -62.26 36.26 -11.10
N SER A 718 -61.93 36.80 -9.93
CA SER A 718 -62.36 36.30 -8.60
C SER A 718 -63.84 36.73 -8.37
N PRO A 719 -64.64 36.18 -7.41
CA PRO A 719 -64.37 36.37 -5.97
C PRO A 719 -64.91 35.30 -4.96
N SER A 720 -64.34 35.38 -3.75
CA SER A 720 -64.95 35.32 -2.42
C SER A 720 -65.61 34.05 -1.79
N ARG A 721 -65.16 33.84 -0.53
CA ARG A 721 -65.90 33.50 0.71
C ARG A 721 -66.06 32.04 1.19
N ILE A 722 -65.51 31.86 2.40
CA ILE A 722 -66.11 31.30 3.65
C ILE A 722 -65.79 29.86 4.05
N ARG A 723 -65.43 29.77 5.34
CA ARG A 723 -65.01 28.65 6.18
C ARG A 723 -66.16 27.69 6.53
N SER A 724 -65.78 26.41 6.53
CA SER A 724 -66.04 25.26 7.45
C SER A 724 -67.27 25.22 8.38
N PRO A 725 -67.74 23.99 8.70
CA PRO A 725 -68.32 23.67 9.99
C PRO A 725 -67.46 22.68 10.81
N LEU A 726 -67.38 22.96 12.11
CA LEU A 726 -66.94 22.10 13.23
C LEU A 726 -68.18 21.46 13.87
N ILE A 727 -68.08 20.22 14.37
CA ILE A 727 -68.96 19.68 15.43
C ILE A 727 -68.11 18.92 16.47
N THR A 728 -67.88 19.64 17.58
CA THR A 728 -67.88 19.31 19.03
C THR A 728 -67.52 17.92 19.61
N PRO A 729 -66.77 17.91 20.75
CA PRO A 729 -66.73 16.86 21.77
C PRO A 729 -67.45 17.24 23.09
N LEU A 730 -67.75 16.24 23.92
CA LEU A 730 -68.23 16.29 25.32
C LEU A 730 -67.69 14.99 25.96
N ARG A 731 -67.22 14.86 27.20
CA ARG A 731 -67.33 15.64 28.45
C ARG A 731 -66.40 14.93 29.46
N GLU A 732 -65.75 15.64 30.39
CA GLU A 732 -65.91 15.45 31.84
C GLU A 732 -64.94 16.29 32.67
N SER A 733 -65.34 16.46 33.92
CA SER A 733 -65.13 17.59 34.83
C SER A 733 -64.30 17.22 36.05
N ILE A 734 -63.62 18.25 36.54
CA ILE A 734 -63.17 18.54 37.92
C ILE A 734 -63.80 17.65 39.01
N GLU A 735 -62.96 16.86 39.70
CA GLU A 735 -62.57 17.00 41.11
C GLU A 735 -61.21 16.33 41.35
#